data_AF-A0A1M3TDZ0-F1
#
_entry.id   AF-A0A1M3TDZ0-F1
#
_cell.length_a   1.000
_cell.length_b   1.000
_cell.length_c   1.000
_cell.angle_alpha   90.00
_cell.angle_beta   90.00
_cell.angle_gamma   90.00
#
_symmetry.space_group_name_H-M   'P 1'
#
loop_
_entity.id
_entity.type
_entity.pdbx_description
1 polymer ?
#
loop_
_entity_poly.entity_id
_entity_poly.type
_entity_poly.pdbx_seq_one_letter_code
_entity_poly.pdbx_strand_id
1 'polypeptide(L)'
;MPKVISYTPPWLSRPAPGASIFASSGSKSPEHTPGTKEVVYSGPTRIQAKRGNELFTVVDNQIRWSSLTRLKDEWQHNSRSNDKQQSEDRTVQYRVLNVPVFEKIRQLIPSPNGAFLAIVADRTVFIAVLPDPSHLSGTDSSPIRVKSYQLGPTTHVIPESPVVSALWHPLGVHTNLGGCFVTITADAAVRVWELDRNNHWSFDRPTLAVDLRKLVDGTSSDQDFAPSGFGKNKGFSADFIDMEVASACFGGSGNEREDAWAPMTLWVAMRPGDLYALCPLLPSKWRAPSTTIPSLTTAIVPKLASLEEDPAEYEDDLTACRQQYDWLAEIDNQDPLHTEFDSETGSGSDVLTRPANPSAIPRLQGPFRFDTGDEIDDLDLCDILVIGAKVDLDALMMGEEVRALEESGDDRLSATVICLSTGSGRIHVCLELDGVEGQWLPKAKKNVFSTPVSEPSDLLLVESLDTIRGERDSSSNWPTFTKDAYSRYSFFVTNTNNVTYISLTSWVQRLEAELQSEDTAGSSFRLQILCEGTASLRERILEVDGNAAGAKDLTGHLPAALVYYDYDLGYLLLTSHSSTPHAAILDAPEVLPSIADLHIFDPEEQVPGSPILPPRRPPYQVPAIFYAEPPLEFFIDKHVPHRQRQALKEQVRLSPATLDLVAAAHRILSAHTNALERAASDLFRRCERLQGEMRDQLKQLADVADRVKGVSSEIGEDGKRMEGSRNGEALDQRLQAAKDKQAQLVQRYEALRNKVLKSGGRPLSDKEKSWVTEVETLSESVDQPEGDGDLTQRLAAVKEIAGDLLSEAKTLAVKSPIAAEPGSPASPGGAQPRVSVSARLQKQKVADAMLMVERESAIIDNITSRLERLNTAL
;
A
#
# COMPACT_ATOMS: atom_id res chain seq x y z
N MET A 1 6.24 -0.41 -11.86
CA MET A 1 5.24 0.54 -11.32
C MET A 1 3.90 -0.18 -11.22
N PRO A 2 3.17 -0.01 -10.12
CA PRO A 2 1.88 -0.66 -9.94
C PRO A 2 0.82 0.01 -10.83
N LYS A 3 0.23 -0.76 -11.74
CA LYS A 3 -0.84 -0.26 -12.61
C LYS A 3 -2.14 -0.17 -11.83
N VAL A 4 -2.94 0.88 -12.05
CA VAL A 4 -4.26 0.97 -11.43
C VAL A 4 -5.22 -0.04 -12.08
N ILE A 5 -5.60 -1.06 -11.32
CA ILE A 5 -6.61 -2.05 -11.72
C ILE A 5 -7.99 -1.40 -11.72
N SER A 6 -8.37 -0.72 -10.64
CA SER A 6 -9.68 -0.08 -10.55
C SER A 6 -9.70 1.08 -9.58
N TYR A 7 -10.58 2.03 -9.82
CA TYR A 7 -10.82 3.17 -8.95
C TYR A 7 -12.07 2.94 -8.11
N THR A 8 -12.02 3.41 -6.86
CA THR A 8 -13.01 3.32 -5.79
C THR A 8 -13.95 2.12 -5.94
N PRO A 9 -13.62 0.97 -5.34
CA PRO A 9 -14.44 -0.23 -5.43
C PRO A 9 -15.92 0.03 -5.13
N PRO A 10 -16.85 -0.70 -5.77
CA PRO A 10 -18.29 -0.49 -5.57
C PRO A 10 -18.73 -0.60 -4.11
N TRP A 11 -18.07 -1.46 -3.31
CA TRP A 11 -18.36 -1.63 -1.88
C TRP A 11 -17.95 -0.43 -1.00
N LEU A 12 -17.10 0.47 -1.53
CA LEU A 12 -16.74 1.76 -0.94
C LEU A 12 -17.53 2.94 -1.54
N SER A 13 -18.34 2.69 -2.57
CA SER A 13 -19.14 3.72 -3.24
C SER A 13 -20.57 3.75 -2.71
N ARG A 14 -21.16 4.93 -2.55
CA ARG A 14 -22.57 5.04 -2.08
C ARG A 14 -23.51 4.29 -3.05
N PRO A 15 -24.53 3.57 -2.55
CA PRO A 15 -25.01 3.48 -1.17
C PRO A 15 -24.43 2.31 -0.36
N ALA A 16 -23.29 1.73 -0.76
CA ALA A 16 -22.69 0.60 -0.06
C ALA A 16 -22.29 0.97 1.39
N PRO A 17 -22.25 -0.01 2.31
CA PRO A 17 -21.89 0.27 3.70
C PRO A 17 -20.46 0.78 3.88
N GLY A 18 -19.53 0.41 3.00
CA GLY A 18 -18.17 0.96 3.05
C GLY A 18 -18.10 2.46 2.78
N ALA A 19 -19.12 3.05 2.13
CA ALA A 19 -19.20 4.49 1.95
C ALA A 19 -19.73 5.22 3.21
N SER A 20 -20.54 4.55 4.05
CA SER A 20 -21.19 5.21 5.18
C SER A 20 -20.21 5.60 6.29
N ILE A 21 -19.09 4.88 6.43
CA ILE A 21 -18.05 5.24 7.41
C ILE A 21 -17.48 6.64 7.14
N PHE A 22 -17.46 7.10 5.89
CA PHE A 22 -16.98 8.43 5.50
C PHE A 22 -18.09 9.49 5.45
N ALA A 23 -19.36 9.11 5.45
CA ALA A 23 -20.47 10.03 5.27
C ALA A 23 -20.67 10.97 6.48
N SER A 24 -20.72 12.30 6.28
CA SER A 24 -21.06 13.22 7.38
C SER A 24 -22.48 12.95 7.87
N SER A 25 -22.67 12.93 9.18
CA SER A 25 -23.97 12.65 9.79
C SER A 25 -24.80 13.90 10.07
N GLY A 26 -24.36 15.11 9.67
CA GLY A 26 -25.09 16.38 9.87
C GLY A 26 -25.30 16.80 11.35
N SER A 27 -25.00 15.90 12.28
CA SER A 27 -25.26 16.02 13.71
C SER A 27 -24.08 16.69 14.41
N LYS A 28 -24.33 17.90 14.93
CA LYS A 28 -23.47 18.69 15.82
C LYS A 28 -22.14 19.15 15.21
N SER A 29 -22.19 20.27 14.49
CA SER A 29 -21.05 21.21 14.51
C SER A 29 -20.76 21.57 15.98
N PRO A 30 -19.50 21.54 16.44
CA PRO A 30 -19.17 21.95 17.80
C PRO A 30 -19.72 23.36 18.07
N GLU A 31 -20.22 23.61 19.28
CA GLU A 31 -20.66 24.94 19.70
C GLU A 31 -19.52 25.93 19.44
N HIS A 32 -19.66 26.75 18.39
CA HIS A 32 -18.74 27.86 18.15
C HIS A 32 -18.75 28.74 19.39
N THR A 33 -17.64 28.77 20.11
CA THR A 33 -17.38 29.82 21.08
C THR A 33 -17.25 31.12 20.28
N PRO A 34 -18.14 32.11 20.45
CA PRO A 34 -18.06 33.35 19.70
C PRO A 34 -16.87 34.15 20.23
N GLY A 35 -15.75 34.18 19.52
CA GLY A 35 -14.63 35.05 19.90
C GLY A 35 -13.25 34.74 19.30
N THR A 36 -12.98 33.53 18.81
CA THR A 36 -11.69 33.21 18.20
C THR A 36 -11.73 33.49 16.70
N LYS A 37 -10.92 34.45 16.24
CA LYS A 37 -10.55 34.54 14.82
C LYS A 37 -10.05 33.15 14.40
N GLU A 38 -10.67 32.52 13.42
CA GLU A 38 -10.16 31.25 12.86
C GLU A 38 -8.76 31.50 12.33
N VAL A 39 -7.75 31.10 13.12
CA VAL A 39 -6.39 30.99 12.61
C VAL A 39 -6.42 29.83 11.63
N VAL A 40 -6.12 30.11 10.37
CA VAL A 40 -6.03 29.09 9.33
C VAL A 40 -4.97 28.08 9.76
N TYR A 41 -5.38 26.85 9.99
CA TYR A 41 -4.46 25.78 10.35
C TYR A 41 -3.56 25.46 9.17
N SER A 42 -2.25 25.53 9.40
CA SER A 42 -1.22 25.04 8.49
C SER A 42 -0.50 23.88 9.19
N GLY A 43 -0.60 22.68 8.63
CA GLY A 43 -0.03 21.48 9.22
C GLY A 43 -0.56 20.18 8.60
N PRO A 44 0.00 19.03 8.99
CA PRO A 44 -0.33 17.74 8.39
C PRO A 44 -1.75 17.28 8.75
N THR A 45 -2.44 16.65 7.80
CA THR A 45 -3.77 16.05 8.01
C THR A 45 -3.69 14.53 7.89
N ARG A 46 -3.51 13.85 9.02
CA ARG A 46 -3.41 12.37 9.12
C ARG A 46 -4.64 11.81 9.86
N ILE A 47 -5.83 12.18 9.42
CA ILE A 47 -7.10 11.81 10.08
C ILE A 47 -7.62 10.40 9.76
N GLN A 48 -6.78 9.59 9.10
CA GLN A 48 -7.05 8.20 8.79
C GLN A 48 -5.89 7.35 9.30
N ALA A 49 -6.21 6.22 9.92
CA ALA A 49 -5.25 5.27 10.45
C ALA A 49 -5.72 3.84 10.21
N LYS A 50 -4.78 2.89 10.16
CA LYS A 50 -5.07 1.47 10.00
C LYS A 50 -4.47 0.62 11.11
N ARG A 51 -5.13 -0.50 11.45
CA ARG A 51 -4.60 -1.59 12.26
C ARG A 51 -4.92 -2.90 11.55
N GLY A 52 -3.94 -3.48 10.86
CA GLY A 52 -4.19 -4.55 9.89
C GLY A 52 -5.25 -4.10 8.87
N ASN A 53 -6.38 -4.81 8.83
CA ASN A 53 -7.53 -4.53 7.96
C ASN A 53 -8.59 -3.60 8.57
N GLU A 54 -8.36 -3.09 9.78
CA GLU A 54 -9.22 -2.10 10.40
C GLU A 54 -8.90 -0.70 9.91
N LEU A 55 -9.93 0.14 9.87
CA LEU A 55 -9.86 1.55 9.52
C LEU A 55 -10.39 2.39 10.68
N PHE A 56 -9.61 3.39 11.07
CA PHE A 56 -10.02 4.49 11.94
C PHE A 56 -10.03 5.77 11.11
N THR A 57 -11.16 6.48 11.08
CA THR A 57 -11.27 7.74 10.34
C THR A 57 -12.03 8.79 11.13
N VAL A 58 -11.58 10.04 11.07
CA VAL A 58 -12.28 11.16 11.69
C VAL A 58 -13.31 11.74 10.73
N VAL A 59 -14.57 11.76 11.15
CA VAL A 59 -15.68 12.44 10.45
C VAL A 59 -16.46 13.24 11.48
N ASP A 60 -16.71 14.52 11.21
CA ASP A 60 -17.40 15.44 12.14
C ASP A 60 -16.76 15.48 13.55
N ASN A 61 -15.42 15.42 13.61
CA ASN A 61 -14.61 15.33 14.84
C ASN A 61 -14.89 14.08 15.71
N GLN A 62 -15.49 13.04 15.14
CA GLN A 62 -15.70 11.74 15.77
C GLN A 62 -14.83 10.68 15.10
N ILE A 63 -14.24 9.79 15.90
CA ILE A 63 -13.46 8.67 15.38
C ILE A 63 -14.42 7.52 15.07
N ARG A 64 -14.48 7.12 13.80
CA ARG A 64 -15.26 5.98 13.33
C ARG A 64 -14.33 4.81 13.07
N TRP A 65 -14.75 3.63 13.49
CA TRP A 65 -13.97 2.40 13.46
C TRP A 65 -14.76 1.28 12.78
N SER A 66 -14.14 0.63 11.79
CA SER A 66 -14.70 -0.53 11.10
C SER A 66 -13.60 -1.41 10.50
N SER A 67 -13.96 -2.58 9.99
CA SER A 67 -13.09 -3.52 9.28
C SER A 67 -13.43 -3.51 7.79
N LEU A 68 -12.43 -3.21 6.95
CA LEU A 68 -12.64 -3.11 5.50
C LEU A 68 -12.96 -4.45 4.84
N THR A 69 -12.37 -5.55 5.33
CA THR A 69 -12.67 -6.90 4.83
C THR A 69 -14.12 -7.27 5.09
N ARG A 70 -14.62 -7.01 6.31
CA ARG A 70 -16.04 -7.24 6.64
C ARG A 70 -16.99 -6.42 5.77
N LEU A 71 -16.68 -5.14 5.57
CA LEU A 71 -17.49 -4.26 4.70
C LEU A 71 -17.53 -4.77 3.25
N LYS A 72 -16.41 -5.32 2.75
CA LYS A 72 -16.32 -5.93 1.43
C LYS A 72 -17.14 -7.22 1.35
N ASP A 73 -16.97 -8.13 2.31
CA ASP A 73 -17.66 -9.43 2.35
C ASP A 73 -19.18 -9.27 2.45
N GLU A 74 -19.64 -8.34 3.29
CA GLU A 74 -21.06 -8.08 3.45
C GLU A 74 -21.68 -7.51 2.17
N TRP A 75 -21.00 -6.58 1.51
CA TRP A 75 -21.45 -6.07 0.21
C TRP A 75 -21.53 -7.18 -0.85
N GLN A 76 -20.57 -8.10 -0.86
CA GLN A 76 -20.60 -9.26 -1.76
C GLN A 76 -21.73 -10.23 -1.44
N HIS A 77 -22.01 -10.47 -0.15
CA HIS A 77 -23.12 -11.31 0.30
C HIS A 77 -24.48 -10.70 -0.12
N ASN A 78 -24.69 -9.42 0.16
CA ASN A 78 -25.91 -8.68 -0.20
C ASN A 78 -26.10 -8.56 -1.72
N SER A 79 -25.02 -8.54 -2.49
CA SER A 79 -25.11 -8.53 -3.96
C SER A 79 -25.51 -9.89 -4.55
N ARG A 80 -25.29 -10.99 -3.81
CA ARG A 80 -25.63 -12.36 -4.22
C ARG A 80 -27.02 -12.78 -3.74
N SER A 81 -27.48 -12.31 -2.58
CA SER A 81 -28.84 -12.55 -2.10
C SER A 81 -29.83 -11.60 -2.77
N ASN A 82 -30.71 -12.12 -3.63
CA ASN A 82 -31.73 -11.35 -4.33
C ASN A 82 -32.91 -10.91 -3.43
N ASP A 83 -32.71 -10.88 -2.11
CA ASP A 83 -33.75 -10.61 -1.12
C ASP A 83 -34.01 -9.10 -0.99
N LYS A 84 -34.95 -8.62 -1.79
CA LYS A 84 -35.49 -7.26 -1.75
C LYS A 84 -36.34 -6.94 -0.50
N GLN A 85 -36.21 -7.70 0.59
CA GLN A 85 -37.15 -7.65 1.73
C GLN A 85 -36.58 -7.18 3.08
N GLN A 86 -35.34 -6.70 3.15
CA GLN A 86 -34.83 -6.04 4.36
C GLN A 86 -34.30 -4.64 4.03
N SER A 87 -35.20 -3.66 3.97
CA SER A 87 -34.85 -2.26 3.72
C SER A 87 -35.39 -1.29 4.78
N GLU A 88 -35.57 -1.73 6.02
CA GLU A 88 -36.06 -0.84 7.09
C GLU A 88 -35.10 -0.64 8.28
N ASP A 89 -34.12 -1.51 8.53
CA ASP A 89 -33.05 -1.24 9.49
C ASP A 89 -31.67 -1.26 8.82
N ARG A 90 -31.23 -0.10 8.29
CA ARG A 90 -29.83 0.08 7.88
C ARG A 90 -28.97 0.16 9.14
N THR A 91 -28.59 -0.99 9.69
CA THR A 91 -27.62 -1.07 10.78
C THR A 91 -26.31 -0.43 10.33
N VAL A 92 -25.85 0.56 11.10
CA VAL A 92 -24.60 1.27 10.84
C VAL A 92 -23.45 0.30 11.09
N GLN A 93 -22.67 -0.02 10.06
CA GLN A 93 -21.59 -1.04 10.09
C GLN A 93 -20.23 -0.50 10.54
N TYR A 94 -20.26 0.60 11.29
CA TYR A 94 -19.09 1.14 11.98
C TYR A 94 -19.49 1.47 13.41
N ARG A 95 -18.50 1.46 14.30
CA ARG A 95 -18.67 1.96 15.66
C ARG A 95 -18.03 3.34 15.80
N VAL A 96 -18.63 4.17 16.63
CA VAL A 96 -18.06 5.47 17.01
C VAL A 96 -17.27 5.30 18.30
N LEU A 97 -16.01 5.74 18.31
CA LEU A 97 -15.17 5.80 19.49
C LEU A 97 -15.29 7.20 20.11
N ASN A 98 -15.96 7.28 21.26
CA ASN A 98 -16.12 8.52 22.00
C ASN A 98 -14.85 8.82 22.81
N VAL A 99 -14.20 9.93 22.47
CA VAL A 99 -12.95 10.41 23.06
C VAL A 99 -13.13 11.82 23.61
N PRO A 100 -12.45 12.20 24.72
CA PRO A 100 -12.65 13.48 25.39
C PRO A 100 -11.85 14.63 24.72
N VAL A 101 -11.90 14.71 23.38
CA VAL A 101 -11.15 15.70 22.61
C VAL A 101 -12.11 16.80 22.15
N PHE A 102 -11.83 18.05 22.53
CA PHE A 102 -12.63 19.22 22.17
C PHE A 102 -12.10 19.94 20.93
N GLU A 103 -10.78 19.95 20.74
CA GLU A 103 -10.14 20.50 19.54
C GLU A 103 -10.41 19.62 18.32
N LYS A 104 -10.17 20.15 17.12
CA LYS A 104 -10.27 19.39 15.88
C LYS A 104 -9.12 18.38 15.80
N ILE A 105 -9.44 17.10 15.65
CA ILE A 105 -8.44 16.04 15.50
C ILE A 105 -7.72 16.21 14.16
N ARG A 106 -6.37 16.19 14.19
CA ARG A 106 -5.50 16.35 13.02
C ARG A 106 -4.79 15.07 12.63
N GLN A 107 -4.35 14.28 13.61
CA GLN A 107 -3.61 13.05 13.36
C GLN A 107 -4.10 11.90 14.24
N LEU A 108 -4.19 10.71 13.64
CA LEU A 108 -4.46 9.43 14.29
C LEU A 108 -3.25 8.52 14.05
N ILE A 109 -2.62 8.05 15.13
CA ILE A 109 -1.39 7.25 15.02
C ILE A 109 -1.53 6.00 15.92
N PRO A 110 -1.82 4.83 15.34
CA PRO A 110 -1.93 3.58 16.09
C PRO A 110 -0.54 3.14 16.55
N SER A 111 -0.47 2.47 17.71
CA SER A 111 0.78 1.87 18.17
C SER A 111 1.21 0.70 17.29
N PRO A 112 2.51 0.36 17.22
CA PRO A 112 2.99 -0.75 16.41
C PRO A 112 2.31 -2.09 16.73
N ASN A 113 2.01 -2.35 18.01
CA ASN A 113 1.28 -3.54 18.46
C ASN A 113 -0.26 -3.41 18.37
N GLY A 114 -0.79 -2.26 17.96
CA GLY A 114 -2.23 -2.01 17.83
C GLY A 114 -3.01 -1.90 19.14
N ALA A 115 -2.36 -1.77 20.30
CA ALA A 115 -3.01 -1.64 21.61
C ALA A 115 -3.48 -0.20 21.93
N PHE A 116 -2.77 0.81 21.42
CA PHE A 116 -3.05 2.21 21.67
C PHE A 116 -3.32 2.97 20.36
N LEU A 117 -4.06 4.07 20.47
CA LEU A 117 -4.26 5.05 19.42
C LEU A 117 -3.92 6.43 19.97
N ALA A 118 -2.88 7.05 19.42
CA ALA A 118 -2.59 8.46 19.70
C ALA A 118 -3.51 9.33 18.85
N ILE A 119 -4.15 10.29 19.51
CA ILE A 119 -5.10 11.24 18.94
C ILE A 119 -4.51 12.63 19.16
N VAL A 120 -4.05 13.24 18.08
CA VAL A 120 -3.35 14.52 18.09
C VAL A 120 -4.26 15.58 17.51
N ALA A 121 -4.53 16.62 18.29
CA ALA A 121 -5.15 17.86 17.82
C ALA A 121 -4.07 18.92 17.60
N ASP A 122 -4.46 20.19 17.44
CA ASP A 122 -3.50 21.28 17.18
C ASP A 122 -2.47 21.42 18.31
N ARG A 123 -2.91 21.30 19.57
CA ARG A 123 -2.05 21.49 20.77
C ARG A 123 -2.21 20.42 21.83
N THR A 124 -3.28 19.64 21.79
CA THR A 124 -3.54 18.58 22.76
C THR A 124 -3.30 17.20 22.17
N VAL A 125 -2.83 16.28 23.02
CA VAL A 125 -2.57 14.88 22.66
C VAL A 125 -3.26 13.97 23.65
N PHE A 126 -3.96 12.96 23.14
CA PHE A 126 -4.62 11.93 23.94
C PHE A 126 -4.18 10.54 23.48
N ILE A 127 -3.93 9.65 24.43
CA ILE A 127 -3.67 8.23 24.16
C ILE A 127 -4.92 7.43 24.53
N ALA A 128 -5.57 6.84 23.54
CA ALA A 128 -6.74 5.99 23.72
C ALA A 128 -6.33 4.51 23.71
N VAL A 129 -6.89 3.72 24.62
CA VAL A 129 -6.70 2.25 24.63
C VAL A 129 -7.68 1.64 23.64
N LEU A 130 -7.18 1.01 22.58
CA LEU A 130 -8.04 0.48 21.53
C LEU A 130 -8.86 -0.71 22.04
N PRO A 131 -10.16 -0.77 21.73
CA PRO A 131 -10.99 -1.94 22.03
C PRO A 131 -10.60 -3.17 21.18
N ASP A 132 -11.02 -4.33 21.67
CA ASP A 132 -10.82 -5.61 21.00
C ASP A 132 -11.64 -5.68 19.69
N PRO A 133 -11.04 -6.11 18.56
CA PRO A 133 -11.71 -6.27 17.26
C PRO A 133 -13.06 -7.03 17.29
N SER A 134 -13.26 -7.92 18.27
CA SER A 134 -14.51 -8.65 18.49
C SER A 134 -15.75 -7.75 18.67
N HIS A 135 -15.57 -6.51 19.11
CA HIS A 135 -16.66 -5.53 19.19
C HIS A 135 -17.24 -5.16 17.80
N LEU A 136 -16.47 -5.30 16.72
CA LEU A 136 -16.96 -5.06 15.37
C LEU A 136 -17.81 -6.21 14.81
N SER A 137 -17.84 -7.38 15.47
CA SER A 137 -18.58 -8.57 14.98
C SER A 137 -19.99 -8.69 15.53
N GLY A 138 -20.33 -7.88 16.54
CA GLY A 138 -21.67 -7.85 17.10
C GLY A 138 -22.64 -7.03 16.25
N THR A 139 -23.93 -7.26 16.46
CA THR A 139 -25.03 -6.45 15.88
C THR A 139 -25.21 -5.09 16.57
N ASP A 140 -24.52 -4.87 17.68
CA ASP A 140 -24.53 -3.62 18.43
C ASP A 140 -23.69 -2.54 17.72
N SER A 141 -24.35 -1.44 17.34
CA SER A 141 -23.74 -0.26 16.71
C SER A 141 -23.59 0.92 17.67
N SER A 142 -23.81 0.71 18.97
CA SER A 142 -23.72 1.78 19.96
C SER A 142 -22.29 2.36 20.06
N PRO A 143 -22.15 3.68 20.28
CA PRO A 143 -20.86 4.31 20.49
C PRO A 143 -20.11 3.73 21.71
N ILE A 144 -18.83 3.43 21.54
CA ILE A 144 -17.96 2.92 22.61
C ILE A 144 -17.25 4.11 23.25
N ARG A 145 -17.39 4.26 24.57
CA ARG A 145 -16.56 5.20 25.33
C ARG A 145 -15.21 4.56 25.61
N VAL A 146 -14.17 5.10 24.97
CA VAL A 146 -12.82 4.56 25.08
C VAL A 146 -12.11 5.13 26.30
N LYS A 147 -11.29 4.32 26.97
CA LYS A 147 -10.40 4.81 28.02
C LYS A 147 -9.30 5.64 27.36
N SER A 148 -9.28 6.94 27.64
CA SER A 148 -8.31 7.88 27.10
C SER A 148 -7.55 8.58 28.22
N TYR A 149 -6.25 8.79 28.01
CA TYR A 149 -5.35 9.53 28.89
C TYR A 149 -4.88 10.78 28.16
N GLN A 150 -4.94 11.95 28.80
CA GLN A 150 -4.34 13.16 28.25
C GLN A 150 -2.83 13.08 28.43
N LEU A 151 -2.06 13.22 27.35
CA LEU A 151 -0.62 13.19 27.39
C LEU A 151 -0.09 14.59 27.72
N GLY A 152 0.69 14.71 28.78
CA GLY A 152 1.25 15.96 29.28
C GLY A 152 0.19 17.03 29.55
N PRO A 153 -0.64 16.92 30.61
CA PRO A 153 -1.70 17.90 30.91
C PRO A 153 -1.20 19.33 31.16
N THR A 154 0.10 19.52 31.37
CA THR A 154 0.78 20.82 31.49
C THR A 154 1.76 21.09 30.34
N THR A 155 1.89 20.17 29.39
CA THR A 155 2.83 20.26 28.26
C THR A 155 2.08 20.47 26.95
N HIS A 156 1.15 19.58 26.63
CA HIS A 156 0.32 19.63 25.41
C HIS A 156 -1.03 20.25 25.75
N VAL A 157 -1.03 21.59 25.80
CA VAL A 157 -2.18 22.40 26.21
C VAL A 157 -2.31 23.60 25.27
N ILE A 158 -3.52 24.15 25.15
CA ILE A 158 -3.87 25.27 24.27
C ILE A 158 -2.95 26.52 24.35
N PRO A 159 -2.40 26.96 25.50
CA PRO A 159 -1.48 28.11 25.51
C PRO A 159 -0.05 27.76 25.08
N GLU A 160 0.28 26.48 24.94
CA GLU A 160 1.62 26.02 24.56
C GLU A 160 1.75 25.85 23.03
N SER A 161 2.97 25.49 22.61
CA SER A 161 3.32 25.31 21.20
C SER A 161 2.56 24.15 20.56
N PRO A 162 2.11 24.25 19.30
CA PRO A 162 1.39 23.17 18.63
C PRO A 162 2.26 21.93 18.44
N VAL A 163 1.61 20.76 18.42
CA VAL A 163 2.26 19.48 18.15
C VAL A 163 2.31 19.27 16.65
N VAL A 164 3.51 19.17 16.11
CA VAL A 164 3.75 19.06 14.67
C VAL A 164 3.86 17.60 14.27
N SER A 165 4.71 16.86 14.97
CA SER A 165 4.95 15.44 14.72
C SER A 165 4.80 14.63 15.99
N ALA A 166 4.20 13.45 15.85
CA ALA A 166 4.09 12.50 16.93
C ALA A 166 4.33 11.10 16.37
N LEU A 167 5.18 10.32 17.04
CA LEU A 167 5.73 9.08 16.50
C LEU A 167 5.83 8.04 17.62
N TRP A 168 5.62 6.77 17.29
CA TRP A 168 6.04 5.69 18.18
C TRP A 168 7.52 5.42 17.95
N HIS A 169 8.27 5.23 19.04
CA HIS A 169 9.70 4.92 18.93
C HIS A 169 9.88 3.54 18.28
N PRO A 170 10.71 3.39 17.22
CA PRO A 170 10.91 2.11 16.52
C PRO A 170 11.38 1.01 17.47
N LEU A 171 12.42 1.31 18.25
CA LEU A 171 12.99 0.40 19.27
C LEU A 171 12.28 0.50 20.63
N GLY A 172 11.07 1.05 20.67
CA GLY A 172 10.29 1.16 21.90
C GLY A 172 9.78 -0.20 22.37
N VAL A 173 9.73 -0.42 23.69
CA VAL A 173 9.05 -1.60 24.24
C VAL A 173 7.54 -1.38 24.18
N HIS A 174 6.87 -2.05 23.23
CA HIS A 174 5.42 -1.93 23.02
C HIS A 174 4.69 -3.18 23.51
N THR A 175 3.89 -3.02 24.57
CA THR A 175 3.05 -4.07 25.15
C THR A 175 1.59 -3.62 25.25
N ASN A 176 0.68 -4.50 25.66
CA ASN A 176 -0.72 -4.11 25.90
C ASN A 176 -0.88 -3.16 27.10
N LEU A 177 0.17 -3.00 27.90
CA LEU A 177 0.19 -2.17 29.11
C LEU A 177 0.97 -0.87 28.92
N GLY A 178 1.98 -0.85 28.06
CA GLY A 178 2.84 0.31 27.87
C GLY A 178 3.40 0.44 26.47
N GLY A 179 3.99 1.58 26.17
CA GLY A 179 4.57 1.87 24.86
C GLY A 179 5.43 3.12 24.89
N CYS A 180 6.35 3.27 23.94
CA CYS A 180 7.22 4.44 23.85
C CYS A 180 6.76 5.39 22.75
N PHE A 181 6.40 6.61 23.13
CA PHE A 181 5.87 7.63 22.24
C PHE A 181 6.75 8.87 22.26
N VAL A 182 6.90 9.54 21.13
CA VAL A 182 7.71 10.75 20.97
C VAL A 182 6.85 11.85 20.39
N THR A 183 6.89 13.04 21.00
CA THR A 183 6.18 14.22 20.51
C THR A 183 7.16 15.35 20.23
N ILE A 184 6.97 16.01 19.10
CA ILE A 184 7.77 17.14 18.65
C ILE A 184 6.82 18.33 18.44
N THR A 185 7.13 19.44 19.10
CA THR A 185 6.37 20.69 18.98
C THR A 185 7.04 21.67 18.02
N ALA A 186 6.28 22.63 17.49
CA ALA A 186 6.78 23.61 16.51
C ALA A 186 7.95 24.46 17.04
N ASP A 187 8.08 24.60 18.37
CA ASP A 187 9.17 25.31 19.03
C ASP A 187 10.39 24.41 19.31
N ALA A 188 10.57 23.38 18.48
CA ALA A 188 11.69 22.46 18.48
C ALA A 188 11.94 21.74 19.82
N ALA A 189 10.88 21.39 20.55
CA ALA A 189 11.00 20.59 21.77
C ALA A 189 10.60 19.13 21.52
N VAL A 190 11.58 18.24 21.62
CA VAL A 190 11.44 16.78 21.49
C VAL A 190 11.21 16.17 22.87
N ARG A 191 10.18 15.33 23.01
CA ARG A 191 9.83 14.69 24.29
C ARG A 191 9.55 13.21 24.08
N VAL A 192 10.22 12.37 24.87
CA VAL A 192 10.04 10.92 24.92
C VAL A 192 9.15 10.55 26.10
N TRP A 193 8.11 9.77 25.85
CA TRP A 193 7.09 9.35 26.80
C TRP A 193 7.07 7.83 26.87
N GLU A 194 7.45 7.27 28.01
CA GLU A 194 7.36 5.83 28.26
C GLU A 194 6.08 5.55 29.01
N LEU A 195 5.03 5.25 28.25
CA LEU A 195 3.66 5.10 28.73
C LEU A 195 3.51 3.77 29.47
N ASP A 196 2.80 3.80 30.59
CA ASP A 196 2.40 2.63 31.35
C ASP A 196 1.00 2.85 31.94
N ARG A 197 0.04 2.02 31.54
CA ARG A 197 -1.35 2.05 32.00
C ARG A 197 -1.50 1.91 33.51
N ASN A 198 -0.56 1.25 34.18
CA ASN A 198 -0.57 1.08 35.63
C ASN A 198 -0.01 2.30 36.36
N ASN A 199 0.74 3.15 35.68
CA ASN A 199 1.38 4.32 36.23
C ASN A 199 0.89 5.60 35.53
N HIS A 200 -0.10 6.28 36.12
CA HIS A 200 -0.66 7.51 35.54
C HIS A 200 0.39 8.60 35.30
N TRP A 201 1.45 8.65 36.10
CA TRP A 201 2.52 9.65 35.97
C TRP A 201 3.28 9.55 34.65
N SER A 202 3.30 8.36 34.04
CA SER A 202 3.90 8.15 32.71
C SER A 202 3.22 8.98 31.61
N PHE A 203 1.94 9.32 31.79
CA PHE A 203 1.21 10.18 30.88
C PHE A 203 1.36 11.67 31.23
N ASP A 204 1.74 11.99 32.47
CA ASP A 204 1.81 13.37 32.95
C ASP A 204 3.16 14.04 32.61
N ARG A 205 4.26 13.27 32.61
CA ARG A 205 5.61 13.78 32.36
C ARG A 205 6.41 12.89 31.41
N PRO A 206 7.19 13.49 30.50
CA PRO A 206 8.10 12.73 29.64
C PRO A 206 9.30 12.20 30.45
N THR A 207 9.87 11.08 30.01
CA THR A 207 11.11 10.51 30.58
C THR A 207 12.34 11.25 30.11
N LEU A 208 12.31 11.79 28.89
CA LEU A 208 13.34 12.66 28.33
C LEU A 208 12.68 13.85 27.62
N ALA A 209 13.20 15.05 27.83
CA ALA A 209 12.74 16.25 27.14
C ALA A 209 13.95 17.10 26.73
N VAL A 210 14.01 17.45 25.46
CA VAL A 210 15.14 18.16 24.84
C VAL A 210 14.59 19.35 24.06
N ASP A 211 15.09 20.55 24.33
CA ASP A 211 14.85 21.77 23.56
C ASP A 211 16.01 21.93 22.57
N LEU A 212 15.74 21.67 21.28
CA LEU A 212 16.77 21.67 20.25
C LEU A 212 17.45 23.02 20.13
N ARG A 213 16.75 24.12 20.37
CA ARG A 213 17.32 25.48 20.34
C ARG A 213 18.42 25.65 21.39
N LYS A 214 18.23 25.08 22.58
CA LYS A 214 19.27 25.08 23.61
C LYS A 214 20.41 24.13 23.28
N LEU A 215 20.11 23.06 22.55
CA LEU A 215 21.09 22.02 22.21
C LEU A 215 22.00 22.44 21.06
N VAL A 216 21.52 23.22 20.08
CA VAL A 216 22.35 23.83 19.02
C VAL A 216 23.49 24.65 19.62
N ASP A 217 23.18 25.48 20.62
CA ASP A 217 24.17 26.32 21.31
C ASP A 217 24.92 25.58 22.45
N GLY A 218 24.64 24.29 22.63
CA GLY A 218 25.18 23.49 23.71
C GLY A 218 26.68 23.24 23.54
N THR A 219 27.47 23.55 24.56
CA THR A 219 28.92 23.30 24.56
C THR A 219 29.34 22.07 25.38
N SER A 220 28.45 21.59 26.25
CA SER A 220 28.73 20.41 27.08
C SER A 220 27.51 19.57 27.37
N SER A 221 27.71 18.26 27.50
CA SER A 221 26.67 17.28 27.87
C SER A 221 26.00 17.55 29.23
N ASP A 222 26.67 18.29 30.12
CA ASP A 222 26.21 18.52 31.50
C ASP A 222 25.23 19.71 31.63
N GLN A 223 24.94 20.41 30.53
CA GLN A 223 24.02 21.56 30.51
C GLN A 223 22.55 21.12 30.55
N ASP A 224 21.67 22.03 30.99
CA ASP A 224 20.23 21.77 31.01
C ASP A 224 19.58 22.08 29.66
N PHE A 225 19.35 21.01 28.90
CA PHE A 225 18.64 21.07 27.61
C PHE A 225 17.13 20.89 27.75
N ALA A 226 16.56 20.82 28.96
CA ALA A 226 15.13 20.62 29.11
C ALA A 226 14.32 21.86 28.64
N PRO A 227 13.17 21.68 27.97
CA PRO A 227 12.28 22.78 27.62
C PRO A 227 11.79 23.56 28.84
N SER A 228 11.52 24.84 28.66
CA SER A 228 10.95 25.69 29.72
C SER A 228 9.59 25.16 30.17
N GLY A 229 9.41 25.00 31.49
CA GLY A 229 8.15 24.53 32.05
C GLY A 229 6.97 25.49 31.86
N PHE A 230 5.76 24.94 31.98
CA PHE A 230 4.48 25.64 31.81
C PHE A 230 4.40 26.97 32.57
N GLY A 231 3.91 28.02 31.89
CA GLY A 231 3.68 29.34 32.49
C GLY A 231 4.93 30.18 32.71
N LYS A 232 6.11 29.72 32.27
CA LYS A 232 7.31 30.56 32.21
C LYS A 232 7.28 31.40 30.94
N ASN A 233 7.72 32.66 31.01
CA ASN A 233 7.80 33.53 29.85
C ASN A 233 8.81 32.96 28.84
N LYS A 234 8.34 32.66 27.63
CA LYS A 234 9.20 32.38 26.48
C LYS A 234 9.87 33.70 26.10
N GLY A 235 11.21 33.72 26.09
CA GLY A 235 11.98 34.90 25.69
C GLY A 235 11.81 35.22 24.20
N PHE A 236 12.61 36.14 23.68
CA PHE A 236 12.72 36.39 22.24
C PHE A 236 14.08 35.85 21.76
N SER A 237 14.08 35.07 20.68
CA SER A 237 15.26 34.53 19.99
C SER A 237 15.02 34.54 18.48
N ALA A 238 16.07 34.56 17.66
CA ALA A 238 15.94 34.36 16.21
C ALA A 238 15.46 32.94 15.89
N ASP A 239 15.87 31.96 16.70
CA ASP A 239 15.54 30.53 16.56
C ASP A 239 14.03 30.21 16.65
N PHE A 240 13.20 31.16 17.07
CA PHE A 240 11.74 30.95 17.00
C PHE A 240 11.21 30.89 15.57
N ILE A 241 11.94 31.49 14.62
CA ILE A 241 11.61 31.46 13.20
C ILE A 241 12.52 30.42 12.52
N ASP A 242 13.82 30.48 12.79
CA ASP A 242 14.81 29.64 12.09
C ASP A 242 14.66 28.15 12.43
N MET A 243 14.26 27.83 13.67
CA MET A 243 14.03 26.46 14.15
C MET A 243 12.54 26.15 14.37
N GLU A 244 11.66 26.64 13.49
CA GLU A 244 10.27 26.18 13.43
C GLU A 244 10.22 24.76 12.84
N VAL A 245 9.82 23.76 13.61
CA VAL A 245 9.76 22.37 13.11
C VAL A 245 8.58 22.19 12.15
N ALA A 246 8.84 21.61 10.97
CA ALA A 246 7.84 21.23 9.99
C ALA A 246 7.40 19.76 10.10
N SER A 247 8.36 18.84 10.26
CA SER A 247 8.09 17.42 10.43
C SER A 247 9.30 16.70 11.03
N ALA A 248 9.07 15.51 11.59
CA ALA A 248 10.12 14.64 12.09
C ALA A 248 9.78 13.17 11.80
N CYS A 249 10.81 12.35 11.57
CA CYS A 249 10.67 10.90 11.44
C CYS A 249 11.94 10.18 11.92
N PHE A 250 11.82 8.90 12.28
CA PHE A 250 13.00 8.07 12.54
C PHE A 250 13.62 7.57 11.22
N GLY A 251 14.94 7.39 11.21
CA GLY A 251 15.68 6.90 10.04
C GLY A 251 15.40 5.44 9.67
N GLY A 252 14.99 4.63 10.65
CA GLY A 252 14.64 3.21 10.48
C GLY A 252 13.33 2.83 11.18
N SER A 253 12.80 1.65 10.85
CA SER A 253 11.67 1.03 11.55
C SER A 253 12.08 0.03 12.64
N GLY A 254 13.38 -0.24 12.81
CA GLY A 254 13.90 -1.19 13.79
C GLY A 254 13.93 -2.61 13.26
N ASN A 255 14.01 -2.77 11.94
CA ASN A 255 14.14 -4.09 11.31
C ASN A 255 15.60 -4.55 11.35
N GLU A 256 15.83 -5.86 11.41
CA GLU A 256 17.18 -6.44 11.46
C GLU A 256 18.05 -6.15 10.24
N ARG A 257 17.43 -5.73 9.13
CA ARG A 257 18.10 -5.43 7.85
C ARG A 257 18.57 -3.98 7.74
N GLU A 258 18.24 -3.11 8.69
CA GLU A 258 18.59 -1.69 8.66
C GLU A 258 19.86 -1.42 9.47
N ASP A 259 20.58 -0.33 9.13
CA ASP A 259 21.69 0.17 9.93
C ASP A 259 21.28 0.30 11.40
N ALA A 260 22.12 -0.17 12.32
CA ALA A 260 21.85 -0.14 13.75
C ALA A 260 21.61 1.28 14.30
N TRP A 261 22.25 2.32 13.73
CA TRP A 261 22.03 3.72 14.11
C TRP A 261 20.74 4.30 13.53
N ALA A 262 20.28 3.83 12.37
CA ALA A 262 19.10 4.38 11.68
C ALA A 262 17.81 4.40 12.53
N PRO A 263 17.38 3.32 13.22
CA PRO A 263 16.19 3.34 14.06
C PRO A 263 16.37 4.12 15.38
N MET A 264 17.60 4.48 15.75
CA MET A 264 17.93 5.34 16.88
C MET A 264 18.05 6.83 16.48
N THR A 265 18.08 7.11 15.18
CA THR A 265 18.26 8.47 14.66
C THR A 265 16.91 9.13 14.44
N LEU A 266 16.64 10.22 15.17
CA LEU A 266 15.50 11.10 14.91
C LEU A 266 15.93 12.23 13.96
N TRP A 267 15.34 12.25 12.77
CA TRP A 267 15.49 13.34 11.82
C TRP A 267 14.40 14.39 12.03
N VAL A 268 14.80 15.66 11.99
CA VAL A 268 13.92 16.81 12.19
C VAL A 268 14.12 17.79 11.04
N ALA A 269 13.06 18.07 10.31
CA ALA A 269 13.04 19.06 9.26
C ALA A 269 12.47 20.39 9.80
N MET A 270 13.25 21.45 9.69
CA MET A 270 12.81 22.81 9.99
C MET A 270 12.13 23.42 8.77
N ARG A 271 11.14 24.26 9.00
CA ARG A 271 10.34 24.90 7.98
C ARG A 271 11.17 25.73 6.99
N PRO A 272 12.18 26.53 7.42
CA PRO A 272 12.99 27.31 6.48
C PRO A 272 13.85 26.45 5.53
N GLY A 273 14.19 25.21 5.92
CA GLY A 273 14.98 24.30 5.09
C GLY A 273 16.07 23.53 5.81
N ASP A 274 16.50 23.99 7.00
CA ASP A 274 17.53 23.31 7.78
C ASP A 274 17.06 21.94 8.28
N LEU A 275 17.92 20.94 8.16
CA LEU A 275 17.66 19.59 8.64
C LEU A 275 18.62 19.24 9.78
N TYR A 276 18.13 18.51 10.77
CA TYR A 276 18.93 18.07 11.90
C TYR A 276 18.69 16.60 12.22
N ALA A 277 19.69 15.96 12.82
CA ALA A 277 19.60 14.60 13.31
C ALA A 277 20.00 14.50 14.79
N LEU A 278 19.28 13.68 15.55
CA LEU A 278 19.63 13.28 16.92
C LEU A 278 19.91 11.79 16.96
N CYS A 279 21.17 11.40 17.17
CA CYS A 279 21.59 10.01 17.25
C CYS A 279 22.62 9.79 18.38
N PRO A 280 22.42 8.81 19.29
CA PRO A 280 21.24 7.93 19.42
C PRO A 280 20.18 8.54 20.35
N LEU A 281 18.95 8.69 19.87
CA LEU A 281 17.80 9.00 20.72
C LEU A 281 17.14 7.69 21.16
N LEU A 282 17.25 7.33 22.45
CA LEU A 282 16.65 6.11 23.00
C LEU A 282 15.76 6.38 24.22
N PRO A 283 14.69 5.60 24.43
CA PRO A 283 13.97 5.54 25.70
C PRO A 283 14.80 4.86 26.79
N SER A 284 14.36 4.92 28.05
CA SER A 284 15.07 4.27 29.17
C SER A 284 15.20 2.75 29.01
N LYS A 285 14.19 2.13 28.39
CA LYS A 285 14.19 0.71 27.99
C LYS A 285 13.85 0.61 26.51
N TRP A 286 14.66 -0.12 25.78
CA TRP A 286 14.53 -0.26 24.34
C TRP A 286 14.71 -1.73 23.94
N ARG A 287 14.09 -2.10 22.81
CA ARG A 287 14.16 -3.42 22.20
C ARG A 287 15.23 -3.38 21.12
N ALA A 288 16.30 -4.14 21.31
CA ALA A 288 17.39 -4.29 20.38
C ALA A 288 17.16 -5.52 19.48
N PRO A 289 17.05 -5.34 18.15
CA PRO A 289 17.13 -6.45 17.21
C PRO A 289 18.45 -7.22 17.34
N SER A 290 18.44 -8.51 17.04
CA SER A 290 19.60 -9.41 17.19
C SER A 290 20.85 -8.95 16.42
N THR A 291 20.67 -8.28 15.28
CA THR A 291 21.75 -7.75 14.43
C THR A 291 22.35 -6.44 14.93
N THR A 292 21.71 -5.75 15.89
CA THR A 292 22.09 -4.39 16.32
C THR A 292 23.47 -4.36 16.95
N ILE A 293 23.71 -5.18 17.98
CA ILE A 293 25.00 -5.19 18.70
C ILE A 293 26.13 -5.64 17.77
N PRO A 294 26.03 -6.76 17.02
CA PRO A 294 27.08 -7.15 16.08
C PRO A 294 27.38 -6.10 15.00
N SER A 295 26.34 -5.43 14.48
CA SER A 295 26.51 -4.35 13.49
C SER A 295 27.26 -3.16 14.08
N LEU A 296 26.93 -2.74 15.30
CA LEU A 296 27.63 -1.64 15.98
C LEU A 296 29.08 -1.99 16.28
N THR A 297 29.36 -3.19 16.77
CA THR A 297 30.73 -3.64 17.05
C THR A 297 31.59 -3.65 15.78
N THR A 298 31.02 -4.12 14.66
CA THR A 298 31.71 -4.17 13.36
C THR A 298 31.94 -2.78 12.76
N ALA A 299 31.08 -1.80 13.05
CA ALA A 299 31.28 -0.41 12.62
C ALA A 299 32.28 0.36 13.50
N ILE A 300 32.15 0.26 14.83
CA ILE A 300 32.88 1.11 15.79
C ILE A 300 34.33 0.64 15.98
N VAL A 301 34.56 -0.67 16.16
CA VAL A 301 35.89 -1.18 16.54
C VAL A 301 36.94 -0.96 15.43
N PRO A 302 36.66 -1.24 14.14
CA PRO A 302 37.61 -0.95 13.06
C PRO A 302 37.85 0.54 12.87
N LYS A 303 36.80 1.37 12.97
CA LYS A 303 36.92 2.84 12.89
C LYS A 303 37.83 3.38 13.99
N LEU A 304 37.64 2.92 15.23
CA LEU A 304 38.51 3.29 16.36
C LEU A 304 39.97 2.92 16.11
N ALA A 305 40.22 1.69 15.63
CA ALA A 305 41.58 1.24 15.31
C ALA A 305 42.24 2.12 14.24
N SER A 306 41.50 2.49 13.19
CA SER A 306 42.02 3.35 12.11
C SER A 306 42.35 4.78 12.59
N LEU A 307 41.52 5.35 13.48
CA LEU A 307 41.74 6.71 14.00
C LEU A 307 42.87 6.77 15.04
N GLU A 308 43.19 5.65 15.71
CA GLU A 308 44.30 5.58 16.66
C GLU A 308 45.69 5.51 15.99
N GLU A 309 45.75 5.09 14.72
CA GLU A 309 47.00 5.07 13.95
C GLU A 309 47.50 6.49 13.63
N ASP A 310 46.60 7.43 13.30
CA ASP A 310 46.90 8.82 12.93
C ASP A 310 46.10 9.86 13.77
N PRO A 311 46.38 10.03 15.08
CA PRO A 311 45.55 10.81 15.99
C PRO A 311 45.66 12.34 15.83
N ALA A 312 46.62 12.84 15.05
CA ALA A 312 46.91 14.27 14.95
C ALA A 312 46.02 15.03 13.95
N GLU A 313 45.38 14.33 13.01
CA GLU A 313 44.54 14.93 11.96
C GLU A 313 43.04 14.89 12.30
N TYR A 314 42.62 13.98 13.20
CA TYR A 314 41.20 13.67 13.50
C TYR A 314 40.88 13.63 15.01
N GLU A 315 41.31 14.63 15.80
CA GLU A 315 41.13 14.60 17.27
C GLU A 315 39.65 14.56 17.71
N ASP A 316 38.78 15.29 17.00
CA ASP A 316 37.34 15.35 17.29
C ASP A 316 36.63 14.03 16.92
N ASP A 317 36.93 13.45 15.76
CA ASP A 317 36.38 12.16 15.33
C ASP A 317 36.87 11.01 16.21
N LEU A 318 38.14 11.03 16.62
CA LEU A 318 38.68 10.08 17.59
C LEU A 318 37.94 10.18 18.93
N THR A 319 37.59 11.40 19.36
CA THR A 319 36.82 11.63 20.59
C THR A 319 35.39 11.09 20.46
N ALA A 320 34.72 11.33 19.33
CA ALA A 320 33.38 10.80 19.05
C ALA A 320 33.39 9.26 18.97
N CYS A 321 34.37 8.67 18.28
CA CYS A 321 34.49 7.22 18.16
C CYS A 321 34.77 6.54 19.52
N ARG A 322 35.57 7.17 20.39
CA ARG A 322 35.78 6.70 21.77
C ARG A 322 34.50 6.75 22.61
N GLN A 323 33.69 7.81 22.45
CA GLN A 323 32.39 7.92 23.10
C GLN A 323 31.43 6.82 22.66
N GLN A 324 31.41 6.50 21.36
CA GLN A 324 30.63 5.37 20.84
C GLN A 324 31.09 4.03 21.39
N TYR A 325 32.41 3.82 21.50
CA TYR A 325 32.97 2.61 22.10
C TYR A 325 32.58 2.49 23.58
N ASP A 326 32.69 3.58 24.36
CA ASP A 326 32.27 3.59 25.77
C ASP A 326 30.77 3.29 25.92
N TRP A 327 29.95 3.83 25.01
CA TRP A 327 28.51 3.57 24.95
C TRP A 327 28.20 2.11 24.63
N LEU A 328 28.88 1.52 23.63
CA LEU A 328 28.76 0.11 23.25
C LEU A 328 29.24 -0.81 24.38
N ALA A 329 30.33 -0.46 25.05
CA ALA A 329 30.86 -1.23 26.17
C ALA A 329 29.87 -1.30 27.35
N GLU A 330 29.07 -0.26 27.59
CA GLU A 330 28.00 -0.31 28.61
C GLU A 330 26.89 -1.30 28.22
N ILE A 331 26.60 -1.43 26.93
CA ILE A 331 25.65 -2.42 26.39
C ILE A 331 26.20 -3.84 26.54
N ASP A 332 27.46 -4.07 26.17
CA ASP A 332 28.09 -5.41 26.26
C ASP A 332 28.23 -5.90 27.71
N ASN A 333 28.39 -4.98 28.66
CA ASN A 333 28.45 -5.29 30.09
C ASN A 333 27.06 -5.45 30.74
N GLN A 334 25.98 -5.22 29.99
CA GLN A 334 24.62 -5.32 30.47
C GLN A 334 24.03 -6.72 30.19
N ASP A 335 23.43 -7.34 31.22
CA ASP A 335 22.55 -8.49 31.02
C ASP A 335 21.17 -8.04 30.49
N PRO A 336 20.61 -8.68 29.44
CA PRO A 336 19.29 -8.37 28.94
C PRO A 336 18.20 -8.50 30.01
N LEU A 337 17.32 -7.51 30.11
CA LEU A 337 16.21 -7.55 31.08
C LEU A 337 15.19 -8.63 30.74
N HIS A 338 14.95 -8.81 29.44
CA HIS A 338 14.01 -9.79 28.89
C HIS A 338 14.38 -10.06 27.43
N THR A 339 14.37 -11.34 27.02
CA THR A 339 14.48 -11.73 25.61
C THR A 339 13.10 -12.13 25.12
N GLU A 340 12.57 -11.37 24.16
CA GLU A 340 11.30 -11.65 23.51
C GLU A 340 11.57 -12.40 22.21
N PHE A 341 10.90 -13.52 22.03
CA PHE A 341 10.95 -14.29 20.78
C PHE A 341 9.69 -13.96 19.97
N ASP A 342 9.87 -13.42 18.78
CA ASP A 342 8.77 -13.17 17.88
C ASP A 342 8.49 -14.44 17.06
N SER A 343 7.30 -15.02 17.26
CA SER A 343 6.87 -16.22 16.54
C SER A 343 6.54 -15.94 15.07
N GLU A 344 6.26 -14.69 14.69
CA GLU A 344 5.91 -14.30 13.32
C GLU A 344 7.16 -14.04 12.46
N THR A 345 8.19 -13.39 13.01
CA THR A 345 9.48 -13.15 12.31
C THR A 345 10.52 -14.25 12.57
N GLY A 346 10.30 -15.10 13.58
CA GLY A 346 11.26 -16.13 13.98
C GLY A 346 12.55 -15.58 14.60
N SER A 347 12.58 -14.28 14.92
CA SER A 347 13.77 -13.58 15.43
C SER A 347 13.66 -13.22 16.92
N GLY A 348 14.81 -13.23 17.59
CA GLY A 348 14.94 -12.85 19.00
C GLY A 348 15.26 -11.36 19.13
N SER A 349 14.64 -10.70 20.11
CA SER A 349 14.97 -9.31 20.46
C SER A 349 15.20 -9.17 21.96
N ASP A 350 16.24 -8.43 22.33
CA ASP A 350 16.62 -8.22 23.71
C ASP A 350 16.16 -6.85 24.21
N VAL A 351 15.55 -6.82 25.39
CA VAL A 351 15.17 -5.59 26.05
C VAL A 351 16.33 -5.12 26.93
N LEU A 352 16.95 -4.02 26.52
CA LEU A 352 18.11 -3.41 27.16
C LEU A 352 17.73 -2.09 27.83
N THR A 353 18.61 -1.61 28.71
CA THR A 353 18.50 -0.27 29.28
C THR A 353 19.34 0.68 28.46
N ARG A 354 18.92 1.94 28.35
CA ARG A 354 19.73 2.94 27.67
C ARG A 354 21.02 3.19 28.47
N PRO A 355 22.19 3.16 27.80
CA PRO A 355 23.46 3.53 28.44
C PRO A 355 23.41 4.92 29.06
N ALA A 356 24.04 5.08 30.23
CA ALA A 356 24.15 6.35 30.93
C ALA A 356 25.34 7.18 30.43
N ASN A 357 26.39 6.53 29.92
CA ASN A 357 27.58 7.20 29.37
C ASN A 357 27.57 7.14 27.84
N PRO A 358 27.98 8.22 27.14
CA PRO A 358 28.43 9.52 27.67
C PRO A 358 27.34 10.39 28.28
N SER A 359 26.14 10.39 27.71
CA SER A 359 24.94 11.10 28.20
C SER A 359 23.67 10.51 27.57
N ALA A 360 22.52 10.73 28.21
CA ALA A 360 21.21 10.38 27.67
C ALA A 360 20.75 11.27 26.50
N ILE A 361 21.35 12.47 26.37
CA ILE A 361 21.01 13.45 25.32
C ILE A 361 22.17 13.46 24.32
N PRO A 362 21.95 13.02 23.07
CA PRO A 362 22.96 13.10 22.03
C PRO A 362 23.20 14.55 21.58
N ARG A 363 24.31 14.79 20.89
CA ARG A 363 24.59 16.04 20.18
C ARG A 363 23.56 16.20 19.05
N LEU A 364 23.11 17.44 18.83
CA LEU A 364 22.34 17.76 17.63
C LEU A 364 23.29 17.89 16.44
N GLN A 365 23.13 17.04 15.44
CA GLN A 365 23.94 17.02 14.23
C GLN A 365 23.24 17.82 13.14
N GLY A 366 24.00 18.64 12.40
CA GLY A 366 23.50 19.57 11.39
C GLY A 366 23.91 21.04 11.63
N PRO A 367 23.39 21.98 10.84
CA PRO A 367 22.35 21.79 9.83
C PRO A 367 22.87 21.00 8.61
N PHE A 368 22.11 19.99 8.20
CA PHE A 368 22.33 19.31 6.92
C PHE A 368 21.68 20.14 5.81
N ARG A 369 22.45 20.51 4.80
CA ARG A 369 22.04 21.41 3.72
C ARG A 369 22.33 20.79 2.36
N PHE A 370 21.55 21.15 1.36
CA PHE A 370 21.82 20.76 -0.02
C PHE A 370 21.72 21.98 -0.93
N ASP A 371 22.55 22.01 -1.97
CA ASP A 371 22.52 23.08 -2.95
C ASP A 371 21.25 22.96 -3.81
N THR A 372 20.41 23.99 -3.77
CA THR A 372 19.20 24.12 -4.60
C THR A 372 19.42 25.04 -5.81
N GLY A 373 20.65 25.55 -6.01
CA GLY A 373 20.98 26.53 -7.03
C GLY A 373 20.53 27.94 -6.66
N ASP A 374 19.89 28.64 -7.60
CA ASP A 374 19.48 30.05 -7.45
C ASP A 374 18.10 30.25 -6.73
N GLU A 375 17.52 29.18 -6.17
CA GLU A 375 16.21 29.25 -5.50
C GLU A 375 16.32 29.81 -4.07
N ILE A 376 15.27 30.51 -3.62
CA ILE A 376 15.25 31.34 -2.40
C ILE A 376 15.51 30.48 -1.14
N ASP A 377 16.28 31.03 -0.19
CA ASP A 377 16.68 30.44 1.10
C ASP A 377 15.55 29.88 2.01
N ASP A 378 14.26 30.06 1.66
CA ASP A 378 13.12 29.56 2.43
C ASP A 378 12.35 28.50 1.64
N LEU A 379 12.63 27.23 1.96
CA LEU A 379 12.06 26.05 1.29
C LEU A 379 10.60 25.76 1.68
N ASP A 380 10.10 26.34 2.78
CA ASP A 380 8.79 26.05 3.40
C ASP A 380 8.51 24.53 3.45
N LEU A 381 9.42 23.78 4.10
CA LEU A 381 9.31 22.33 4.25
C LEU A 381 8.01 21.96 4.98
N CYS A 382 7.39 20.86 4.56
CA CYS A 382 6.11 20.36 5.08
C CYS A 382 6.23 18.96 5.71
N ASP A 383 6.98 18.06 5.08
CA ASP A 383 7.12 16.67 5.55
C ASP A 383 8.48 16.08 5.16
N ILE A 384 8.96 15.12 5.94
CA ILE A 384 10.22 14.40 5.75
C ILE A 384 9.97 12.89 5.78
N LEU A 385 10.64 12.17 4.88
CA LEU A 385 10.67 10.71 4.84
C LEU A 385 12.12 10.25 4.71
N VAL A 386 12.60 9.48 5.68
CA VAL A 386 13.95 8.90 5.67
C VAL A 386 13.88 7.39 5.47
N ILE A 387 14.79 6.90 4.63
CA ILE A 387 15.04 5.48 4.37
C ILE A 387 16.50 5.22 4.71
N GLY A 388 16.78 4.69 5.90
CA GLY A 388 18.15 4.45 6.38
C GLY A 388 18.95 3.47 5.53
N ALA A 389 20.29 3.50 5.63
CA ALA A 389 21.14 2.53 4.96
C ALA A 389 20.80 1.07 5.37
N LYS A 390 21.09 0.12 4.47
CA LYS A 390 20.95 -1.32 4.77
C LYS A 390 22.27 -1.85 5.33
N VAL A 391 22.20 -2.74 6.31
CA VAL A 391 23.38 -3.45 6.80
C VAL A 391 23.78 -4.53 5.81
N ASP A 392 25.10 -4.67 5.61
CA ASP A 392 25.67 -5.82 4.93
C ASP A 392 25.60 -7.06 5.84
N LEU A 393 24.50 -7.82 5.71
CA LEU A 393 24.30 -9.05 6.47
C LEU A 393 25.30 -10.14 6.07
N ASP A 394 25.83 -10.12 4.85
CA ASP A 394 26.80 -11.12 4.39
C ASP A 394 28.13 -10.93 5.14
N ALA A 395 28.53 -9.68 5.38
CA ALA A 395 29.69 -9.35 6.22
C ALA A 395 29.50 -9.73 7.70
N LEU A 396 28.28 -9.66 8.23
CA LEU A 396 27.99 -10.01 9.63
C LEU A 396 27.88 -11.53 9.87
N MET A 397 27.46 -12.31 8.86
CA MET A 397 27.19 -13.75 8.97
C MET A 397 28.34 -14.61 8.44
N MET A 398 29.59 -14.23 8.72
CA MET A 398 30.79 -15.01 8.37
C MET A 398 30.84 -16.34 9.13
N GLY A 399 30.15 -17.38 8.65
CA GLY A 399 30.41 -18.77 9.05
C GLY A 399 29.20 -19.63 9.49
N GLU A 400 27.97 -19.13 9.48
CA GLU A 400 26.78 -19.99 9.66
C GLU A 400 26.04 -20.20 8.34
N GLU A 401 25.96 -21.46 7.88
CA GLU A 401 25.11 -21.86 6.75
C GLU A 401 23.63 -21.77 7.13
N VAL A 402 23.10 -20.56 7.32
CA VAL A 402 21.65 -20.37 7.46
C VAL A 402 21.04 -20.32 6.07
N ARG A 403 20.57 -21.49 5.61
CA ARG A 403 19.61 -21.60 4.50
C ARG A 403 18.26 -21.06 4.94
N ALA A 404 18.08 -19.75 5.05
CA ALA A 404 16.75 -19.16 5.21
C ALA A 404 16.73 -17.67 4.86
N LEU A 405 15.82 -17.31 3.95
CA LEU A 405 15.36 -15.96 3.58
C LEU A 405 16.14 -15.23 2.47
N GLU A 406 16.46 -15.93 1.39
CA GLU A 406 16.49 -15.30 0.05
C GLU A 406 15.06 -14.92 -0.39
N GLU A 407 14.46 -13.92 0.26
CA GLU A 407 13.35 -13.17 -0.32
C GLU A 407 13.89 -11.83 -0.85
N SER A 408 14.15 -11.81 -2.17
CA SER A 408 14.55 -10.69 -3.04
C SER A 408 15.73 -9.84 -2.55
N GLY A 409 16.94 -10.30 -2.88
CA GLY A 409 18.23 -9.69 -2.55
C GLY A 409 18.60 -8.37 -3.25
N ASP A 410 17.67 -7.68 -3.92
CA ASP A 410 18.05 -6.54 -4.78
C ASP A 410 17.76 -5.15 -4.19
N ASP A 411 16.85 -5.00 -3.21
CA ASP A 411 16.54 -3.69 -2.60
C ASP A 411 17.52 -3.36 -1.44
N ARG A 412 18.80 -3.17 -1.78
CA ARG A 412 19.85 -2.73 -0.84
C ARG A 412 20.48 -1.41 -1.30
N LEU A 413 20.72 -0.50 -0.36
CA LEU A 413 21.50 0.71 -0.56
C LEU A 413 22.31 0.96 0.70
N SER A 414 23.61 1.18 0.54
CA SER A 414 24.55 1.48 1.62
C SER A 414 24.57 2.96 2.03
N ALA A 415 23.60 3.75 1.55
CA ALA A 415 23.44 5.18 1.85
C ALA A 415 22.02 5.48 2.35
N THR A 416 21.87 6.53 3.16
CA THR A 416 20.57 6.98 3.65
C THR A 416 19.90 7.87 2.62
N VAL A 417 18.66 7.57 2.25
CA VAL A 417 17.85 8.39 1.33
C VAL A 417 16.92 9.28 2.16
N ILE A 418 16.98 10.59 1.91
CA ILE A 418 16.15 11.60 2.56
C ILE A 418 15.25 12.24 1.50
N CYS A 419 13.93 12.12 1.69
CA CYS A 419 12.93 12.74 0.84
C CYS A 419 12.26 13.89 1.61
N LEU A 420 12.23 15.07 1.01
CA LEU A 420 11.66 16.29 1.60
C LEU A 420 10.53 16.79 0.73
N SER A 421 9.46 17.30 1.34
CA SER A 421 8.38 17.95 0.60
C SER A 421 8.21 19.41 1.02
N THR A 422 7.87 20.26 0.06
CA THR A 422 7.69 21.71 0.25
C THR A 422 6.22 22.11 0.14
N GLY A 423 5.85 23.28 0.66
CA GLY A 423 4.50 23.86 0.50
C GLY A 423 4.07 24.01 -0.96
N SER A 424 5.03 24.22 -1.87
CA SER A 424 4.78 24.30 -3.32
C SER A 424 4.42 22.96 -3.97
N GLY A 425 4.54 21.84 -3.25
CA GLY A 425 4.32 20.49 -3.79
C GLY A 425 5.53 19.94 -4.55
N ARG A 426 6.72 20.52 -4.33
CA ARG A 426 7.99 19.99 -4.82
C ARG A 426 8.53 18.97 -3.83
N ILE A 427 9.22 17.96 -4.35
CA ILE A 427 9.88 16.93 -3.57
C ILE A 427 11.36 16.93 -3.91
N HIS A 428 12.22 17.01 -2.89
CA HIS A 428 13.66 16.87 -3.05
C HIS A 428 14.08 15.49 -2.54
N VAL A 429 14.85 14.76 -3.35
CA VAL A 429 15.44 13.47 -2.99
C VAL A 429 16.93 13.69 -2.81
N CYS A 430 17.42 13.46 -1.60
CA CYS A 430 18.81 13.66 -1.23
C CYS A 430 19.43 12.34 -0.72
N LEU A 431 20.74 12.19 -0.91
CA LEU A 431 21.54 11.14 -0.29
C LEU A 431 22.41 11.72 0.83
N GLU A 432 22.47 10.97 1.91
CA GLU A 432 23.43 11.16 2.99
C GLU A 432 24.42 9.99 2.93
N LEU A 433 25.68 10.33 2.61
CA LEU A 433 26.73 9.36 2.28
C LEU A 433 27.64 9.05 3.47
N ASP A 434 27.85 10.00 4.37
CA ASP A 434 28.81 9.87 5.48
C ASP A 434 28.30 8.97 6.61
N GLY A 435 26.98 8.86 6.75
CA GLY A 435 26.29 8.07 7.77
C GLY A 435 26.16 8.82 9.10
N VAL A 436 24.93 9.08 9.52
CA VAL A 436 24.66 9.64 10.85
C VAL A 436 24.92 8.60 11.94
N GLU A 437 25.90 8.87 12.79
CA GLU A 437 26.34 8.00 13.86
C GLU A 437 26.09 8.58 15.26
N GLY A 438 26.31 7.79 16.30
CA GLY A 438 26.14 8.24 17.67
C GLY A 438 27.16 9.32 18.05
N GLN A 439 26.70 10.53 18.40
CA GLN A 439 27.56 11.63 18.82
C GLN A 439 27.02 12.33 20.07
N TRP A 440 27.92 12.78 20.95
CA TRP A 440 27.57 13.52 22.17
C TRP A 440 28.42 14.78 22.32
N LEU A 441 27.87 15.77 23.01
CA LEU A 441 28.66 16.94 23.43
C LEU A 441 29.73 16.50 24.44
N PRO A 442 30.92 17.11 24.43
CA PRO A 442 31.97 16.77 25.37
C PRO A 442 31.57 17.09 26.82
N LYS A 443 32.08 16.30 27.77
CA LYS A 443 31.95 16.61 29.20
C LYS A 443 32.77 17.87 29.54
N ALA A 444 32.27 18.72 30.43
CA ALA A 444 32.88 20.01 30.71
C ALA A 444 34.30 19.84 31.29
N LYS A 445 35.33 20.30 30.56
CA LYS A 445 36.70 20.42 31.08
C LYS A 445 36.87 21.77 31.76
N LYS A 446 37.44 21.80 32.98
CA LYS A 446 37.70 23.08 33.69
C LYS A 446 38.60 23.99 32.85
N ASN A 447 38.20 25.24 32.67
CA ASN A 447 38.96 26.34 32.03
C ASN A 447 39.28 26.17 30.53
N VAL A 448 38.54 25.34 29.80
CA VAL A 448 38.65 25.27 28.33
C VAL A 448 37.33 25.78 27.74
N PHE A 449 37.38 26.96 27.12
CA PHE A 449 36.29 27.43 26.27
C PHE A 449 36.58 26.93 24.86
N SER A 450 35.89 25.88 24.44
CA SER A 450 35.84 25.46 23.04
C SER A 450 34.52 25.93 22.45
N THR A 451 34.58 26.73 21.40
CA THR A 451 33.41 26.97 20.54
C THR A 451 33.05 25.66 19.86
N PRO A 452 31.83 25.13 20.00
CA PRO A 452 31.40 24.00 19.19
C PRO A 452 31.37 24.47 17.73
N VAL A 453 32.21 23.87 16.89
CA VAL A 453 32.08 24.03 15.45
C VAL A 453 31.05 22.99 15.03
N SER A 454 29.81 23.42 14.80
CA SER A 454 28.87 22.61 14.01
C SER A 454 29.18 22.95 12.57
N GLU A 455 30.06 22.16 11.95
CA GLU A 455 30.27 22.30 10.51
C GLU A 455 28.98 21.89 9.80
N PRO A 456 28.51 22.67 8.83
CA PRO A 456 27.36 22.27 8.01
C PRO A 456 27.73 20.99 7.26
N SER A 457 26.84 20.02 7.27
CA SER A 457 27.01 18.78 6.52
C SER A 457 26.24 18.88 5.20
N ASP A 458 26.91 18.60 4.09
CA ASP A 458 26.27 18.69 2.78
C ASP A 458 25.56 17.37 2.42
N LEU A 459 24.30 17.49 2.02
CA LEU A 459 23.52 16.41 1.44
C LEU A 459 23.62 16.46 -0.08
N LEU A 460 23.75 15.29 -0.69
CA LEU A 460 23.80 15.19 -2.14
C LEU A 460 22.38 15.22 -2.72
N LEU A 461 21.99 16.33 -3.35
CA LEU A 461 20.72 16.42 -4.07
C LEU A 461 20.76 15.54 -5.33
N VAL A 462 19.89 14.53 -5.38
CA VAL A 462 19.78 13.61 -6.52
C VAL A 462 18.78 14.13 -7.54
N GLU A 463 17.57 14.47 -7.10
CA GLU A 463 16.49 14.87 -7.99
C GLU A 463 15.49 15.78 -7.26
N SER A 464 14.89 16.72 -8.00
CA SER A 464 13.78 17.56 -7.52
C SER A 464 12.56 17.40 -8.42
N LEU A 465 11.40 17.08 -7.83
CA LEU A 465 10.20 16.61 -8.53
C LEU A 465 8.97 17.46 -8.20
N ASP A 466 8.28 17.97 -9.21
CA ASP A 466 7.03 18.71 -9.02
C ASP A 466 5.80 17.80 -9.05
N THR A 467 5.05 17.70 -7.96
CA THR A 467 3.87 16.82 -7.90
C THR A 467 2.54 17.51 -8.22
N ILE A 468 2.55 18.85 -8.33
CA ILE A 468 1.37 19.66 -8.64
C ILE A 468 1.58 20.34 -10.00
N ARG A 469 0.52 20.39 -10.83
CA ARG A 469 0.57 21.07 -12.13
C ARG A 469 0.17 22.55 -11.99
N GLY A 470 1.15 23.43 -12.21
CA GLY A 470 0.97 24.89 -12.35
C GLY A 470 1.06 25.68 -11.04
N GLU A 471 1.32 26.98 -11.15
CA GLU A 471 1.26 28.01 -10.09
C GLU A 471 -0.18 28.17 -9.56
N ARG A 472 -0.75 27.11 -8.99
CA ARG A 472 -1.87 27.28 -8.08
C ARG A 472 -1.26 27.63 -6.74
N ASP A 473 -1.18 28.93 -6.47
CA ASP A 473 -0.92 29.51 -5.16
C ASP A 473 -2.01 29.06 -4.16
N SER A 474 -1.98 27.80 -3.75
CA SER A 474 -2.63 27.39 -2.53
C SER A 474 -1.61 27.64 -1.42
N SER A 475 -1.68 28.81 -0.80
CA SER A 475 -0.97 29.18 0.44
C SER A 475 -1.34 28.31 1.65
N SER A 476 -1.90 27.13 1.40
CA SER A 476 -2.36 26.11 2.32
C SER A 476 -2.32 24.79 1.54
N ASN A 477 -1.13 24.34 1.15
CA ASN A 477 -0.85 22.96 0.71
C ASN A 477 0.18 22.38 1.69
N TRP A 478 -0.07 21.19 2.20
CA TRP A 478 0.81 20.51 3.16
C TRP A 478 0.96 19.06 2.70
N PRO A 479 1.85 18.82 1.72
CA PRO A 479 2.09 17.47 1.21
C PRO A 479 2.51 16.53 2.34
N THR A 480 2.06 15.28 2.28
CA THR A 480 2.42 14.27 3.28
C THR A 480 2.88 12.99 2.61
N PHE A 481 3.95 12.41 3.15
CA PHE A 481 4.49 11.12 2.74
C PHE A 481 3.74 9.96 3.38
N THR A 482 3.61 8.87 2.63
CA THR A 482 3.10 7.58 3.08
C THR A 482 3.98 6.48 2.49
N LYS A 483 4.58 5.65 3.35
CA LYS A 483 5.43 4.53 2.93
C LYS A 483 4.62 3.48 2.15
N ASP A 484 5.22 2.87 1.15
CA ASP A 484 4.63 1.74 0.45
C ASP A 484 4.69 0.46 1.29
N ALA A 485 3.82 -0.51 0.98
CA ALA A 485 3.79 -1.82 1.61
C ALA A 485 4.77 -2.83 0.99
N TYR A 486 5.17 -2.63 -0.27
CA TYR A 486 5.97 -3.60 -1.02
C TYR A 486 7.46 -3.25 -1.04
N SER A 487 7.84 -2.06 -1.51
CA SER A 487 9.25 -1.65 -1.55
C SER A 487 9.51 -0.47 -0.63
N ARG A 488 10.61 -0.55 0.12
CA ARG A 488 11.09 0.53 1.02
C ARG A 488 11.44 1.82 0.28
N TYR A 489 11.85 1.69 -0.98
CA TYR A 489 12.23 2.79 -1.87
C TYR A 489 11.04 3.33 -2.68
N SER A 490 9.84 2.88 -2.35
CA SER A 490 8.60 3.36 -2.95
C SER A 490 7.72 4.02 -1.89
N PHE A 491 7.06 5.11 -2.26
CA PHE A 491 6.20 5.86 -1.37
C PHE A 491 5.16 6.66 -2.14
N PHE A 492 4.13 7.10 -1.43
CA PHE A 492 3.07 7.95 -1.94
C PHE A 492 3.17 9.34 -1.34
N VAL A 493 2.88 10.35 -2.16
CA VAL A 493 2.75 11.74 -1.72
C VAL A 493 1.31 12.18 -1.92
N THR A 494 0.68 12.60 -0.83
CA THR A 494 -0.68 13.14 -0.82
C THR A 494 -0.62 14.66 -0.76
N ASN A 495 -1.15 15.31 -1.79
CA ASN A 495 -1.29 16.77 -1.89
C ASN A 495 -2.74 17.18 -1.65
N THR A 496 -3.07 18.48 -1.76
CA THR A 496 -4.45 18.99 -1.68
C THR A 496 -5.46 18.30 -2.59
N ASN A 497 -5.07 17.81 -3.77
CA ASN A 497 -6.00 17.28 -4.77
C ASN A 497 -5.57 15.97 -5.46
N ASN A 498 -4.40 15.41 -5.15
CA ASN A 498 -3.91 14.21 -5.81
C ASN A 498 -3.09 13.34 -4.86
N VAL A 499 -2.95 12.06 -5.26
CA VAL A 499 -1.99 11.13 -4.66
C VAL A 499 -1.08 10.60 -5.75
N THR A 500 0.21 10.82 -5.58
CA THR A 500 1.26 10.45 -6.55
C THR A 500 2.15 9.36 -5.96
N TYR A 501 2.37 8.29 -6.72
CA TYR A 501 3.32 7.22 -6.40
C TYR A 501 4.70 7.57 -6.96
N ILE A 502 5.73 7.39 -6.14
CA ILE A 502 7.13 7.61 -6.49
C ILE A 502 7.92 6.36 -6.10
N SER A 503 8.79 5.89 -7.00
CA SER A 503 9.65 4.73 -6.77
C SER A 503 11.08 5.03 -7.20
N LEU A 504 12.03 4.79 -6.29
CA LEU A 504 13.47 4.92 -6.50
C LEU A 504 14.15 3.55 -6.73
N THR A 505 13.41 2.46 -6.60
CA THR A 505 13.91 1.08 -6.55
C THR A 505 14.88 0.75 -7.69
N SER A 506 14.50 1.01 -8.94
CA SER A 506 15.33 0.66 -10.12
C SER A 506 16.63 1.46 -10.22
N TRP A 507 16.67 2.65 -9.62
CA TRP A 507 17.86 3.51 -9.62
C TRP A 507 18.77 3.12 -8.46
N VAL A 508 18.18 2.92 -7.28
CA VAL A 508 18.88 2.43 -6.08
C VAL A 508 19.61 1.11 -6.34
N GLN A 509 18.93 0.15 -6.98
CA GLN A 509 19.52 -1.14 -7.35
C GLN A 509 20.76 -0.98 -8.23
N ARG A 510 20.72 -0.07 -9.21
CA ARG A 510 21.84 0.20 -10.12
C ARG A 510 22.96 0.96 -9.42
N LEU A 511 22.63 1.89 -8.54
CA LEU A 511 23.60 2.65 -7.77
C LEU A 511 24.36 1.71 -6.83
N GLU A 512 23.65 0.85 -6.10
CA GLU A 512 24.28 -0.09 -5.18
C GLU A 512 25.15 -1.13 -5.90
N ALA A 513 24.70 -1.65 -7.05
CA ALA A 513 25.51 -2.56 -7.85
C ALA A 513 26.83 -1.90 -8.31
N GLU A 514 26.84 -0.59 -8.54
CA GLU A 514 28.05 0.16 -8.87
C GLU A 514 28.93 0.40 -7.63
N LEU A 515 28.34 0.74 -6.48
CA LEU A 515 29.06 0.93 -5.21
C LEU A 515 29.76 -0.34 -4.72
N GLN A 516 29.15 -1.50 -4.95
CA GLN A 516 29.70 -2.81 -4.58
C GLN A 516 30.63 -3.41 -5.65
N SER A 517 30.82 -2.75 -6.79
CA SER A 517 31.63 -3.30 -7.87
C SER A 517 33.13 -3.31 -7.53
N GLU A 518 33.78 -4.47 -7.62
CA GLU A 518 35.24 -4.58 -7.42
C GLU A 518 36.03 -3.92 -8.57
N ASP A 519 35.45 -3.87 -9.78
CA ASP A 519 36.08 -3.27 -10.96
C ASP A 519 35.73 -1.76 -11.10
N THR A 520 36.63 -0.95 -10.57
CA THR A 520 36.55 0.52 -10.66
C THR A 520 36.81 1.07 -12.08
N ALA A 521 37.23 0.24 -13.04
CA ALA A 521 37.46 0.70 -14.40
C ALA A 521 36.14 1.13 -15.07
N GLY A 522 36.04 2.41 -15.43
CA GLY A 522 34.85 2.97 -16.08
C GLY A 522 33.68 3.28 -15.14
N SER A 523 33.86 3.19 -13.82
CA SER A 523 32.81 3.53 -12.84
C SER A 523 32.34 4.97 -12.97
N SER A 524 33.26 5.90 -13.19
CA SER A 524 32.94 7.32 -13.40
C SER A 524 31.97 7.54 -14.56
N PHE A 525 32.13 6.80 -15.66
CA PHE A 525 31.25 6.87 -16.82
C PHE A 525 29.88 6.24 -16.54
N ARG A 526 29.85 5.09 -15.85
CA ARG A 526 28.59 4.42 -15.46
C ARG A 526 27.79 5.26 -14.48
N LEU A 527 28.44 5.82 -13.46
CA LEU A 527 27.84 6.76 -12.51
C LEU A 527 27.35 8.02 -13.22
N GLN A 528 28.12 8.58 -14.16
CA GLN A 528 27.67 9.73 -14.94
C GLN A 528 26.37 9.42 -15.70
N ILE A 529 26.28 8.28 -16.39
CA ILE A 529 25.05 7.86 -17.07
C ILE A 529 23.89 7.68 -16.10
N LEU A 530 24.16 7.11 -14.92
CA LEU A 530 23.18 6.88 -13.87
C LEU A 530 22.64 8.20 -13.28
N CYS A 531 23.50 9.20 -13.13
CA CYS A 531 23.15 10.54 -12.63
C CYS A 531 22.52 11.44 -13.71
N GLU A 532 22.84 11.25 -15.00
CA GLU A 532 22.18 11.96 -16.11
C GLU A 532 20.75 11.44 -16.37
N GLY A 533 20.45 10.21 -15.94
CA GLY A 533 19.12 9.61 -16.02
C GLY A 533 18.16 10.12 -14.94
N THR A 534 16.86 9.96 -15.17
CA THR A 534 15.85 10.20 -14.13
C THR A 534 15.96 9.13 -13.03
N ALA A 535 16.24 9.54 -11.81
CA ALA A 535 16.39 8.63 -10.67
C ALA A 535 15.05 8.02 -10.25
N SER A 536 14.00 8.83 -10.24
CA SER A 536 12.67 8.42 -9.77
C SER A 536 11.70 8.10 -10.92
N LEU A 537 10.85 7.10 -10.67
CA LEU A 537 9.68 6.83 -11.48
C LEU A 537 8.45 7.40 -10.76
N ARG A 538 7.68 8.23 -11.47
CA ARG A 538 6.51 8.93 -10.91
C ARG A 538 5.22 8.63 -11.67
N GLU A 539 4.20 8.18 -10.96
CA GLU A 539 2.87 7.93 -11.52
C GLU A 539 1.78 8.55 -10.64
N ARG A 540 0.90 9.35 -11.22
CA ARG A 540 -0.22 9.94 -10.49
C ARG A 540 -1.36 8.94 -10.41
N ILE A 541 -1.63 8.43 -9.21
CA ILE A 541 -2.60 7.37 -8.98
C ILE A 541 -4.01 7.94 -8.85
N LEU A 542 -4.21 8.88 -7.92
CA LEU A 542 -5.52 9.50 -7.66
C LEU A 542 -5.50 10.99 -8.01
N GLU A 543 -6.59 11.49 -8.57
CA GLU A 543 -6.85 12.92 -8.79
C GLU A 543 -8.29 13.22 -8.39
N VAL A 544 -8.47 14.23 -7.55
CA VAL A 544 -9.77 14.71 -7.09
C VAL A 544 -10.06 16.03 -7.79
N ASP A 545 -11.00 16.02 -8.73
CA ASP A 545 -11.39 17.21 -9.48
C ASP A 545 -12.07 18.24 -8.55
N GLY A 546 -11.35 19.32 -8.22
CA GLY A 546 -11.89 20.48 -7.51
C GLY A 546 -12.97 21.26 -8.28
N ASN A 547 -13.27 20.85 -9.52
CA ASN A 547 -14.26 21.47 -10.41
C ASN A 547 -15.70 20.92 -10.22
N ALA A 548 -15.98 20.16 -9.16
CA ALA A 548 -17.36 19.91 -8.74
C ALA A 548 -18.00 21.25 -8.32
N ALA A 549 -18.56 21.95 -9.31
CA ALA A 549 -19.05 23.31 -9.25
C ALA A 549 -20.19 23.46 -8.23
N GLY A 550 -19.85 23.79 -6.99
CA GLY A 550 -20.82 24.03 -5.93
C GLY A 550 -20.25 24.12 -4.51
N ALA A 551 -19.04 23.64 -4.26
CA ALA A 551 -18.52 23.58 -2.91
C ALA A 551 -17.54 24.75 -2.63
N LYS A 552 -18.11 25.89 -2.20
CA LYS A 552 -17.31 26.98 -1.59
C LYS A 552 -16.71 26.58 -0.23
N ASP A 553 -17.06 25.40 0.28
CA ASP A 553 -16.51 24.78 1.50
C ASP A 553 -15.38 23.76 1.21
N LEU A 554 -14.83 23.73 -0.02
CA LEU A 554 -13.69 22.87 -0.43
C LEU A 554 -12.33 23.34 0.14
N THR A 555 -12.30 23.88 1.36
CA THR A 555 -11.07 24.44 1.96
C THR A 555 -10.24 23.40 2.71
N GLY A 556 -10.42 22.10 2.41
CA GLY A 556 -9.76 21.00 3.10
C GLY A 556 -8.67 20.34 2.24
N HIS A 557 -7.50 20.09 2.83
CA HIS A 557 -6.48 19.23 2.24
C HIS A 557 -6.96 17.78 2.19
N LEU A 558 -6.50 17.00 1.21
CA LEU A 558 -6.68 15.55 1.27
C LEU A 558 -5.88 15.01 2.45
N PRO A 559 -6.49 14.15 3.27
CA PRO A 559 -5.79 13.46 4.34
C PRO A 559 -4.80 12.46 3.74
N ALA A 560 -3.67 12.28 4.43
CA ALA A 560 -2.64 11.30 4.08
C ALA A 560 -3.28 9.95 3.71
N ALA A 561 -2.89 9.42 2.54
CA ALA A 561 -3.42 8.16 2.06
C ALA A 561 -3.01 6.99 2.97
N LEU A 562 -3.82 5.94 2.95
CA LEU A 562 -3.53 4.66 3.59
C LEU A 562 -3.27 3.61 2.53
N VAL A 563 -2.23 2.81 2.75
CA VAL A 563 -1.86 1.69 1.89
C VAL A 563 -2.21 0.39 2.61
N TYR A 564 -3.04 -0.44 1.99
CA TYR A 564 -3.33 -1.80 2.42
C TYR A 564 -2.71 -2.78 1.45
N TYR A 565 -2.15 -3.86 1.98
CA TYR A 565 -1.67 -4.98 1.21
C TYR A 565 -2.01 -6.24 1.99
N ASP A 566 -3.02 -6.95 1.49
CA ASP A 566 -3.54 -8.16 2.10
C ASP A 566 -4.19 -9.02 1.01
N TYR A 567 -4.29 -10.33 1.23
CA TYR A 567 -4.96 -11.25 0.32
C TYR A 567 -6.44 -10.86 0.10
N ASP A 568 -7.12 -10.42 1.16
CA ASP A 568 -8.54 -10.11 1.09
C ASP A 568 -8.80 -8.78 0.37
N LEU A 569 -8.03 -7.74 0.66
CA LEU A 569 -8.24 -6.40 0.09
C LEU A 569 -7.47 -6.17 -1.21
N GLY A 570 -6.40 -6.92 -1.44
CA GLY A 570 -5.39 -6.66 -2.46
C GLY A 570 -4.50 -5.47 -2.08
N TYR A 571 -3.77 -4.96 -3.07
CA TYR A 571 -2.99 -3.73 -2.93
C TYR A 571 -3.93 -2.51 -3.13
N LEU A 572 -4.37 -1.92 -2.02
CA LEU A 572 -5.40 -0.88 -2.00
C LEU A 572 -4.85 0.42 -1.42
N LEU A 573 -4.87 1.49 -2.21
CA LEU A 573 -4.64 2.86 -1.76
C LEU A 573 -5.98 3.51 -1.42
N LEU A 574 -6.10 4.14 -0.25
CA LEU A 574 -7.34 4.74 0.25
C LEU A 574 -7.08 6.14 0.81
N THR A 575 -7.86 7.13 0.39
CA THR A 575 -7.96 8.45 1.02
C THR A 575 -9.45 8.87 1.04
N SER A 576 -9.78 10.02 1.62
CA SER A 576 -11.15 10.53 1.62
C SER A 576 -11.20 12.04 1.52
N HIS A 577 -12.29 12.56 0.96
CA HIS A 577 -12.47 13.99 0.76
C HIS A 577 -13.94 14.35 0.98
N SER A 578 -14.24 15.40 1.75
CA SER A 578 -15.60 15.94 1.95
C SER A 578 -16.71 14.88 2.05
N SER A 579 -16.50 13.84 2.88
CA SER A 579 -17.41 12.71 3.10
C SER A 579 -17.53 11.64 2.01
N THR A 580 -16.54 11.58 1.11
CA THR A 580 -16.44 10.60 0.02
C THR A 580 -15.08 9.90 0.04
N PRO A 581 -15.03 8.56 0.08
CA PRO A 581 -13.77 7.83 -0.06
C PRO A 581 -13.29 7.87 -1.51
N HIS A 582 -11.98 8.00 -1.69
CA HIS A 582 -11.30 7.85 -2.96
C HIS A 582 -10.29 6.73 -2.79
N ALA A 583 -10.42 5.66 -3.57
CA ALA A 583 -9.52 4.53 -3.49
C ALA A 583 -9.02 4.09 -4.85
N ALA A 584 -7.89 3.40 -4.90
CA ALA A 584 -7.35 2.74 -6.08
C ALA A 584 -6.87 1.34 -5.70
N ILE A 585 -7.36 0.32 -6.42
CA ILE A 585 -6.76 -1.02 -6.38
C ILE A 585 -5.63 -1.02 -7.40
N LEU A 586 -4.45 -1.33 -6.90
CA LEU A 586 -3.20 -1.38 -7.63
C LEU A 586 -2.86 -2.83 -7.96
N ASP A 587 -2.15 -3.02 -9.07
CA ASP A 587 -1.58 -4.32 -9.42
C ASP A 587 -0.40 -4.63 -8.50
N ALA A 588 -0.36 -5.85 -7.98
CA ALA A 588 0.78 -6.29 -7.20
C ALA A 588 1.96 -6.44 -8.16
N PRO A 589 3.16 -5.93 -7.83
CA PRO A 589 4.34 -6.17 -8.64
C PRO A 589 4.58 -7.69 -8.71
N GLU A 590 4.44 -8.28 -9.90
CA GLU A 590 4.81 -9.67 -10.15
C GLU A 590 6.32 -9.82 -9.90
N VAL A 591 6.69 -10.29 -8.71
CA VAL A 591 8.02 -10.87 -8.48
C VAL A 591 8.00 -12.24 -9.13
N LEU A 592 8.10 -12.26 -10.46
CA LEU A 592 8.69 -13.41 -11.09
C LEU A 592 10.15 -13.44 -10.59
N PRO A 593 10.60 -14.52 -9.93
CA PRO A 593 12.02 -14.67 -9.66
C PRO A 593 12.75 -14.50 -10.99
N SER A 594 13.78 -13.66 -10.99
CA SER A 594 14.61 -13.42 -12.17
C SER A 594 15.19 -14.77 -12.63
N ILE A 595 14.57 -15.37 -13.64
CA ILE A 595 15.18 -16.46 -14.40
C ILE A 595 16.21 -15.78 -15.32
N ALA A 596 17.30 -15.32 -14.72
CA ALA A 596 18.39 -14.67 -15.45
C ALA A 596 19.23 -15.67 -16.30
N ASP A 597 18.91 -16.97 -16.29
CA ASP A 597 19.72 -18.00 -16.95
C ASP A 597 19.04 -18.75 -18.11
N LEU A 598 17.99 -18.21 -18.74
CA LEU A 598 17.46 -18.77 -20.00
C LEU A 598 17.43 -17.76 -21.15
N HIS A 599 18.59 -17.14 -21.42
CA HIS A 599 18.84 -16.45 -22.69
C HIS A 599 19.24 -17.44 -23.80
N ILE A 600 18.27 -18.15 -24.41
CA ILE A 600 18.39 -18.64 -25.80
C ILE A 600 17.00 -18.71 -26.44
N PHE A 601 16.40 -17.58 -26.82
CA PHE A 601 15.46 -17.54 -27.96
C PHE A 601 15.52 -16.16 -28.62
N ASP A 602 15.74 -16.16 -29.93
CA ASP A 602 15.88 -15.01 -30.82
C ASP A 602 14.74 -13.97 -30.69
N PRO A 603 15.03 -12.66 -30.76
CA PRO A 603 14.02 -11.62 -30.85
C PRO A 603 13.71 -11.29 -32.32
N GLU A 604 12.96 -12.15 -33.00
CA GLU A 604 12.26 -11.77 -34.25
C GLU A 604 10.81 -12.24 -34.20
N GLU A 605 9.96 -11.40 -33.60
CA GLU A 605 8.60 -11.08 -34.07
C GLU A 605 7.98 -10.11 -33.06
N GLN A 606 8.12 -8.81 -33.32
CA GLN A 606 7.30 -7.79 -32.67
C GLN A 606 5.84 -8.02 -33.05
N VAL A 607 5.09 -8.69 -32.17
CA VAL A 607 3.63 -8.71 -32.25
C VAL A 607 3.13 -7.28 -32.04
N PRO A 608 2.46 -6.65 -33.02
CA PRO A 608 1.93 -5.31 -32.85
C PRO A 608 0.66 -5.37 -31.98
N GLY A 609 0.71 -4.66 -30.85
CA GLY A 609 -0.49 -4.19 -30.14
C GLY A 609 -1.01 -5.15 -29.08
N SER A 610 -0.51 -5.00 -27.85
CA SER A 610 -1.34 -5.28 -26.68
C SER A 610 -2.63 -4.46 -26.79
N PRO A 611 -3.81 -5.00 -26.40
CA PRO A 611 -5.02 -4.21 -26.41
C PRO A 611 -4.79 -3.01 -25.49
N ILE A 612 -4.83 -1.81 -26.07
CA ILE A 612 -4.88 -0.55 -25.32
C ILE A 612 -6.14 -0.64 -24.46
N LEU A 613 -5.98 -1.07 -23.22
CA LEU A 613 -7.05 -0.99 -22.23
C LEU A 613 -7.41 0.51 -22.15
N PRO A 614 -8.68 0.88 -22.41
CA PRO A 614 -9.08 2.27 -22.29
C PRO A 614 -8.73 2.77 -20.89
N PRO A 615 -8.25 4.01 -20.73
CA PRO A 615 -7.93 4.57 -19.42
C PRO A 615 -9.15 4.43 -18.51
N ARG A 616 -9.04 3.58 -17.49
CA ARG A 616 -10.13 3.31 -16.55
C ARG A 616 -10.35 4.58 -15.75
N ARG A 617 -11.49 5.25 -15.93
CA ARG A 617 -11.82 6.47 -15.18
C ARG A 617 -12.36 6.12 -13.80
N PRO A 618 -12.28 7.04 -12.82
CA PRO A 618 -12.95 6.84 -11.54
C PRO A 618 -14.46 6.63 -11.75
N PRO A 619 -15.09 5.67 -11.04
CA PRO A 619 -16.53 5.46 -11.12
C PRO A 619 -17.27 6.70 -10.62
N TYR A 620 -18.46 6.94 -11.16
CA TYR A 620 -19.29 8.03 -10.70
C TYR A 620 -19.70 7.84 -9.24
N GLN A 621 -19.40 8.83 -8.40
CA GLN A 621 -19.91 8.91 -7.05
C GLN A 621 -21.09 9.88 -6.98
N VAL A 622 -22.18 9.43 -6.35
CA VAL A 622 -23.37 10.25 -6.15
C VAL A 622 -23.04 11.38 -5.16
N PRO A 623 -23.32 12.65 -5.49
CA PRO A 623 -23.08 13.79 -4.60
C PRO A 623 -23.64 13.60 -3.20
N ALA A 624 -22.88 14.00 -2.18
CA ALA A 624 -23.23 13.81 -0.77
C ALA A 624 -24.56 14.48 -0.38
N ILE A 625 -24.94 15.58 -1.05
CA ILE A 625 -26.17 16.34 -0.80
C ILE A 625 -27.45 15.50 -0.98
N PHE A 626 -27.43 14.46 -1.83
CA PHE A 626 -28.59 13.57 -2.00
C PHE A 626 -28.86 12.69 -0.78
N TYR A 627 -27.88 12.55 0.11
CA TYR A 627 -27.96 11.78 1.33
C TYR A 627 -27.80 12.67 2.57
N ALA A 628 -27.73 13.98 2.40
CA ALA A 628 -27.70 14.91 3.51
C ALA A 628 -29.08 14.90 4.21
N GLU A 629 -29.07 14.98 5.53
CA GLU A 629 -30.29 15.15 6.31
C GLU A 629 -30.97 16.48 5.94
N PRO A 630 -32.32 16.54 5.98
CA PRO A 630 -33.04 17.75 5.66
C PRO A 630 -32.59 18.88 6.59
N PRO A 631 -32.16 20.04 6.05
CA PRO A 631 -31.47 21.07 6.82
C PRO A 631 -32.36 21.74 7.89
N LEU A 632 -33.68 21.53 7.81
CA LEU A 632 -34.66 22.08 8.73
C LEU A 632 -34.96 21.16 9.93
N GLU A 633 -34.52 19.90 9.92
CA GLU A 633 -34.82 18.92 10.97
C GLU A 633 -34.31 19.37 12.34
N PHE A 634 -33.10 19.95 12.39
CA PHE A 634 -32.49 20.50 13.60
C PHE A 634 -32.53 22.03 13.67
N PHE A 635 -33.29 22.70 12.79
CA PHE A 635 -33.29 24.17 12.72
C PHE A 635 -33.81 24.80 14.01
N ILE A 636 -34.86 24.23 14.60
CA ILE A 636 -35.44 24.70 15.86
C ILE A 636 -34.43 24.56 17.01
N ASP A 637 -33.64 23.49 17.03
CA ASP A 637 -32.65 23.27 18.07
C ASP A 637 -31.37 24.10 17.91
N LYS A 638 -30.94 24.37 16.66
CA LYS A 638 -29.70 25.10 16.41
C LYS A 638 -29.88 26.62 16.33
N HIS A 639 -30.99 27.10 15.75
CA HIS A 639 -31.14 28.52 15.39
C HIS A 639 -32.23 29.26 16.19
N VAL A 640 -33.05 28.56 16.98
CA VAL A 640 -34.07 29.21 17.83
C VAL A 640 -33.59 29.28 19.28
N PRO A 641 -33.44 30.50 19.86
CA PRO A 641 -33.13 30.70 21.27
C PRO A 641 -34.14 29.98 22.18
N HIS A 642 -33.66 29.37 23.27
CA HIS A 642 -34.49 28.56 24.19
C HIS A 642 -35.76 29.28 24.67
N ARG A 643 -35.69 30.61 24.89
CA ARG A 643 -36.82 31.45 25.32
C ARG A 643 -37.94 31.58 24.27
N GLN A 644 -37.62 31.41 22.98
CA GLN A 644 -38.57 31.55 21.87
C GLN A 644 -39.16 30.21 21.41
N ARG A 645 -38.62 29.07 21.89
CA ARG A 645 -39.11 27.73 21.52
C ARG A 645 -40.52 27.43 22.00
N GLN A 646 -40.93 27.98 23.16
CA GLN A 646 -42.30 27.85 23.66
C GLN A 646 -43.29 28.69 22.86
N ALA A 647 -42.88 29.90 22.43
CA ALA A 647 -43.70 30.79 21.61
C ALA A 647 -43.98 30.22 20.20
N LEU A 648 -43.11 29.37 19.67
CA LEU A 648 -43.34 28.64 18.40
C LEU A 648 -44.46 27.59 18.47
N LYS A 649 -44.87 27.18 19.68
CA LYS A 649 -46.01 26.25 19.89
C LYS A 649 -47.36 26.98 20.00
N GLU A 650 -47.34 28.30 20.14
CA GLU A 650 -48.53 29.15 20.17
C GLU A 650 -48.98 29.52 18.74
N GLN A 651 -50.19 30.06 18.59
CA GLN A 651 -50.67 30.52 17.28
C GLN A 651 -49.70 31.55 16.68
N VAL A 652 -49.29 31.33 15.43
CA VAL A 652 -48.32 32.17 14.72
C VAL A 652 -48.82 33.60 14.65
N ARG A 653 -48.20 34.49 15.42
CA ARG A 653 -48.42 35.95 15.34
C ARG A 653 -47.37 36.55 14.44
N LEU A 654 -47.78 37.40 13.50
CA LEU A 654 -46.88 38.15 12.61
C LEU A 654 -46.12 39.20 13.43
N SER A 655 -44.98 38.80 13.99
CA SER A 655 -44.04 39.65 14.71
C SER A 655 -42.71 39.76 13.94
N PRO A 656 -41.90 40.81 14.16
CA PRO A 656 -40.58 40.92 13.54
C PRO A 656 -39.69 39.69 13.81
N ALA A 657 -39.70 39.18 15.04
CA ALA A 657 -38.91 38.00 15.42
C ALA A 657 -39.34 36.71 14.68
N THR A 658 -40.65 36.51 14.46
CA THR A 658 -41.13 35.37 13.67
C THR A 658 -40.78 35.50 12.19
N LEU A 659 -40.76 36.72 11.64
CA LEU A 659 -40.35 36.96 10.26
C LEU A 659 -38.85 36.72 10.07
N ASP A 660 -38.01 37.11 11.05
CA ASP A 660 -36.57 36.86 11.03
C ASP A 660 -36.25 35.35 11.06
N LEU A 661 -36.98 34.57 11.87
CA LEU A 661 -36.86 33.11 11.90
C LEU A 661 -37.26 32.48 10.56
N VAL A 662 -38.36 32.92 9.95
CA VAL A 662 -38.80 32.44 8.63
C VAL A 662 -37.77 32.84 7.55
N ALA A 663 -37.21 34.04 7.61
CA ALA A 663 -36.17 34.49 6.68
C ALA A 663 -34.87 33.67 6.83
N ALA A 664 -34.47 33.34 8.05
CA ALA A 664 -33.33 32.47 8.33
C ALA A 664 -33.55 31.05 7.81
N ALA A 665 -34.73 30.46 8.08
CA ALA A 665 -35.12 29.16 7.53
C ALA A 665 -35.13 29.17 6.00
N HIS A 666 -35.68 30.21 5.37
CA HIS A 666 -35.67 30.39 3.93
C HIS A 666 -34.26 30.51 3.35
N ARG A 667 -33.34 31.23 4.01
CA ARG A 667 -31.94 31.33 3.56
C ARG A 667 -31.25 29.97 3.55
N ILE A 668 -31.41 29.18 4.61
CA ILE A 668 -30.84 27.83 4.72
C ILE A 668 -31.46 26.90 3.67
N LEU A 669 -32.79 26.91 3.55
CA LEU A 669 -33.50 26.09 2.56
C LEU A 669 -33.13 26.49 1.13
N SER A 670 -33.00 27.78 0.84
CA SER A 670 -32.57 28.29 -0.47
C SER A 670 -31.13 27.85 -0.78
N ALA A 671 -30.21 27.91 0.18
CA ALA A 671 -28.84 27.41 -0.03
C ALA A 671 -28.82 25.91 -0.32
N HIS A 672 -29.58 25.11 0.44
CA HIS A 672 -29.67 23.67 0.26
C HIS A 672 -30.33 23.27 -1.07
N THR A 673 -31.46 23.90 -1.43
CA THR A 673 -32.16 23.65 -2.69
C THR A 673 -31.29 24.03 -3.89
N ASN A 674 -30.60 25.17 -3.84
CA ASN A 674 -29.62 25.54 -4.87
C ASN A 674 -28.50 24.50 -5.01
N ALA A 675 -27.99 23.95 -3.89
CA ALA A 675 -26.98 22.90 -3.93
C ALA A 675 -27.53 21.59 -4.54
N LEU A 676 -28.76 21.21 -4.17
CA LEU A 676 -29.45 20.04 -4.69
C LEU A 676 -29.75 20.15 -6.19
N GLU A 677 -30.22 21.31 -6.66
CA GLU A 677 -30.48 21.57 -8.07
C GLU A 677 -29.21 21.46 -8.92
N ARG A 678 -28.07 21.96 -8.40
CA ARG A 678 -26.77 21.80 -9.05
C ARG A 678 -26.33 20.34 -9.11
N ALA A 679 -26.47 19.61 -8.01
CA ALA A 679 -26.13 18.19 -7.96
C ALA A 679 -27.02 17.35 -8.89
N ALA A 680 -28.32 17.67 -8.99
CA ALA A 680 -29.24 17.05 -9.94
C ALA A 680 -28.85 17.37 -11.38
N SER A 681 -28.48 18.62 -11.67
CA SER A 681 -28.03 19.04 -12.99
C SER A 681 -26.73 18.33 -13.41
N ASP A 682 -25.77 18.18 -12.50
CA ASP A 682 -24.53 17.41 -12.76
C ASP A 682 -24.85 15.92 -12.99
N LEU A 683 -25.74 15.34 -12.20
CA LEU A 683 -26.21 13.96 -12.39
C LEU A 683 -26.84 13.78 -13.78
N PHE A 684 -27.71 14.67 -14.23
CA PHE A 684 -28.31 14.61 -15.57
C PHE A 684 -27.26 14.70 -16.67
N ARG A 685 -26.32 15.67 -16.58
CA ARG A 685 -25.21 15.80 -17.55
C ARG A 685 -24.34 14.55 -17.61
N ARG A 686 -24.07 13.93 -16.47
CA ARG A 686 -23.31 12.68 -16.40
C ARG A 686 -24.09 11.49 -16.95
N CYS A 687 -25.40 11.40 -16.72
CA CYS A 687 -26.24 10.39 -17.35
C CYS A 687 -26.22 10.50 -18.88
N GLU A 688 -26.31 11.72 -19.44
CA GLU A 688 -26.19 11.95 -20.87
C GLU A 688 -24.81 11.53 -21.41
N ARG A 689 -23.73 11.89 -20.69
CA ARG A 689 -22.37 11.48 -21.02
C ARG A 689 -22.21 9.96 -20.99
N LEU A 690 -22.72 9.30 -19.95
CA LEU A 690 -22.67 7.84 -19.80
C LEU A 690 -23.43 7.13 -20.91
N GLN A 691 -24.57 7.66 -21.35
CA GLN A 691 -25.26 7.14 -22.54
C GLN A 691 -24.41 7.30 -23.81
N GLY A 692 -23.68 8.41 -23.95
CA GLY A 692 -22.69 8.61 -25.02
C GLY A 692 -21.58 7.56 -24.98
N GLU A 693 -20.94 7.43 -23.82
CA GLU A 693 -19.84 6.49 -23.61
C GLU A 693 -20.27 5.03 -23.78
N MET A 694 -21.48 4.65 -23.35
CA MET A 694 -22.03 3.32 -23.57
C MET A 694 -22.22 3.02 -25.06
N ARG A 695 -22.65 4.02 -25.86
CA ARG A 695 -22.71 3.87 -27.33
C ARG A 695 -21.32 3.70 -27.93
N ASP A 696 -20.32 4.42 -27.43
CA ASP A 696 -18.94 4.29 -27.89
C ASP A 696 -18.35 2.92 -27.51
N GLN A 697 -18.60 2.42 -26.31
CA GLN A 697 -18.19 1.07 -25.87
C GLN A 697 -18.88 -0.01 -26.70
N LEU A 698 -20.18 0.12 -26.98
CA LEU A 698 -20.90 -0.78 -27.87
C LEU A 698 -20.31 -0.77 -29.28
N LYS A 699 -19.88 0.40 -29.77
CA LYS A 699 -19.20 0.52 -31.05
C LYS A 699 -17.83 -0.16 -31.03
N GLN A 700 -17.04 0.03 -29.98
CA GLN A 700 -15.76 -0.67 -29.82
C GLN A 700 -15.94 -2.18 -29.70
N LEU A 701 -16.96 -2.65 -28.99
CA LEU A 701 -17.30 -4.08 -28.91
C LEU A 701 -17.73 -4.64 -30.26
N ALA A 702 -18.49 -3.87 -31.05
CA ALA A 702 -18.82 -4.22 -32.43
C ALA A 702 -17.55 -4.29 -33.29
N ASP A 703 -16.65 -3.31 -33.18
CA ASP A 703 -15.36 -3.30 -33.89
C ASP A 703 -14.47 -4.48 -33.49
N VAL A 704 -14.43 -4.84 -32.20
CA VAL A 704 -13.69 -6.02 -31.71
C VAL A 704 -14.34 -7.30 -32.18
N ALA A 705 -15.67 -7.41 -32.14
CA ALA A 705 -16.38 -8.56 -32.68
C ALA A 705 -16.12 -8.72 -34.19
N ASP A 706 -16.12 -7.63 -34.93
CA ASP A 706 -15.80 -7.60 -36.36
C ASP A 706 -14.32 -7.90 -36.62
N ARG A 707 -13.40 -7.49 -35.74
CA ARG A 707 -11.99 -7.91 -35.78
C ARG A 707 -11.83 -9.39 -35.48
N VAL A 708 -12.52 -9.94 -34.48
CA VAL A 708 -12.47 -11.36 -34.14
C VAL A 708 -13.03 -12.20 -35.29
N LYS A 709 -14.14 -11.77 -35.89
CA LYS A 709 -14.66 -12.35 -37.15
C LYS A 709 -13.66 -12.16 -38.31
N GLY A 710 -13.01 -11.01 -38.37
CA GLY A 710 -12.03 -10.65 -39.40
C GLY A 710 -10.71 -11.42 -39.31
N VAL A 711 -10.26 -11.79 -38.12
CA VAL A 711 -9.11 -12.69 -37.88
C VAL A 711 -9.39 -14.10 -38.42
N SER A 712 -10.67 -14.43 -38.63
CA SER A 712 -11.16 -15.63 -39.31
C SER A 712 -11.40 -15.42 -40.83
N SER A 713 -11.04 -14.27 -41.40
CA SER A 713 -11.18 -13.99 -42.83
C SER A 713 -9.83 -13.72 -43.49
N GLU A 714 -9.63 -14.26 -44.69
CA GLU A 714 -8.48 -13.96 -45.56
C GLU A 714 -8.93 -13.07 -46.73
N ILE A 715 -8.01 -12.30 -47.29
CA ILE A 715 -8.25 -11.50 -48.50
C ILE A 715 -7.94 -12.38 -49.71
N GLY A 716 -8.95 -12.69 -50.51
CA GLY A 716 -8.75 -13.45 -51.75
C GLY A 716 -7.95 -12.66 -52.79
N GLU A 717 -7.42 -13.36 -53.80
CA GLU A 717 -6.58 -12.81 -54.89
C GLU A 717 -7.24 -11.66 -55.67
N ASP A 718 -8.56 -11.51 -55.57
CA ASP A 718 -9.36 -10.42 -56.18
C ASP A 718 -9.49 -9.15 -55.29
N GLY A 719 -8.83 -9.11 -54.13
CA GLY A 719 -8.84 -7.96 -53.22
C GLY A 719 -10.15 -7.74 -52.45
N LYS A 720 -11.13 -8.67 -52.55
CA LYS A 720 -12.38 -8.63 -51.77
C LYS A 720 -12.29 -9.53 -50.54
N ARG A 721 -12.70 -8.99 -49.38
CA ARG A 721 -12.85 -9.75 -48.12
C ARG A 721 -13.97 -10.78 -48.27
N MET A 722 -13.65 -12.06 -48.15
CA MET A 722 -14.62 -13.16 -48.05
C MET A 722 -14.80 -13.47 -46.55
N GLU A 723 -16.00 -13.25 -46.01
CA GLU A 723 -16.33 -13.65 -44.63
C GLU A 723 -16.33 -15.18 -44.50
N GLY A 724 -15.58 -15.71 -43.53
CA GLY A 724 -15.69 -17.09 -43.05
C GLY A 724 -14.78 -18.13 -43.70
N SER A 725 -13.47 -17.88 -43.86
CA SER A 725 -12.56 -18.86 -44.48
C SER A 725 -11.17 -19.00 -43.83
N ARG A 726 -11.04 -18.80 -42.50
CA ARG A 726 -10.18 -19.70 -41.72
C ARG A 726 -11.08 -20.79 -41.16
N ASN A 727 -11.50 -21.71 -42.04
CA ASN A 727 -12.12 -22.94 -41.57
C ASN A 727 -11.15 -23.57 -40.56
N GLY A 728 -11.65 -23.99 -39.40
CA GLY A 728 -10.87 -24.82 -38.46
C GLY A 728 -10.13 -25.95 -39.20
N GLU A 729 -10.72 -26.44 -40.28
CA GLU A 729 -10.13 -27.39 -41.24
C GLU A 729 -8.75 -26.99 -41.80
N ALA A 730 -8.46 -25.72 -42.08
CA ALA A 730 -7.15 -25.31 -42.60
C ALA A 730 -6.08 -25.31 -41.50
N LEU A 731 -6.45 -24.89 -40.28
CA LEU A 731 -5.59 -24.98 -39.10
C LEU A 731 -5.37 -26.44 -38.70
N ASP A 732 -6.43 -27.26 -38.74
CA ASP A 732 -6.39 -28.69 -38.50
C ASP A 732 -5.54 -29.41 -39.55
N GLN A 733 -5.64 -29.03 -40.83
CA GLN A 733 -4.77 -29.55 -41.90
C GLN A 733 -3.31 -29.19 -41.66
N ARG A 734 -3.03 -27.95 -41.23
CA ARG A 734 -1.66 -27.52 -40.95
C ARG A 734 -1.09 -28.21 -39.69
N LEU A 735 -1.92 -28.40 -38.67
CA LEU A 735 -1.58 -29.16 -37.48
C LEU A 735 -1.34 -30.65 -37.82
N GLN A 736 -2.18 -31.23 -38.67
CA GLN A 736 -2.03 -32.60 -39.13
C GLN A 736 -0.75 -32.76 -39.98
N ALA A 737 -0.48 -31.83 -40.89
CA ALA A 737 0.77 -31.83 -41.67
C ALA A 737 2.01 -31.70 -40.77
N ALA A 738 1.93 -30.93 -39.68
CA ALA A 738 3.00 -30.84 -38.68
C ALA A 738 3.19 -32.16 -37.92
N LYS A 739 2.10 -32.81 -37.49
CA LYS A 739 2.14 -34.14 -36.85
C LYS A 739 2.72 -35.20 -37.80
N ASP A 740 2.30 -35.21 -39.05
CA ASP A 740 2.79 -36.14 -40.07
C ASP A 740 4.28 -35.92 -40.34
N LYS A 741 4.73 -34.66 -40.39
CA LYS A 741 6.15 -34.31 -40.52
C LYS A 741 6.97 -34.75 -39.31
N GLN A 742 6.44 -34.61 -38.10
CA GLN A 742 7.09 -35.08 -36.88
C GLN A 742 7.24 -36.61 -36.89
N ALA A 743 6.20 -37.35 -37.28
CA ALA A 743 6.27 -38.80 -37.41
C ALA A 743 7.34 -39.24 -38.44
N GLN A 744 7.42 -38.56 -39.59
CA GLN A 744 8.45 -38.82 -40.59
C GLN A 744 9.87 -38.54 -40.07
N LEU A 745 10.06 -37.47 -39.29
CA LEU A 745 11.35 -37.13 -38.70
C LEU A 745 11.79 -38.16 -37.65
N VAL A 746 10.88 -38.63 -36.81
CA VAL A 746 11.15 -39.69 -35.82
C VAL A 746 11.57 -40.98 -36.53
N GLN A 747 10.83 -41.41 -37.56
CA GLN A 747 11.21 -42.59 -38.35
C GLN A 747 12.58 -42.42 -39.02
N ARG A 748 12.88 -41.23 -39.54
CA ARG A 748 14.19 -40.94 -40.13
C ARG A 748 15.31 -41.00 -39.09
N TYR A 749 15.07 -40.47 -37.89
CA TYR A 749 16.01 -40.54 -36.77
C TYR A 749 16.27 -42.00 -36.35
N GLU A 750 15.23 -42.82 -36.21
CA GLU A 750 15.36 -44.24 -35.90
C GLU A 750 16.12 -45.01 -36.99
N ALA A 751 15.84 -44.74 -38.27
CA ALA A 751 16.57 -45.33 -39.39
C ALA A 751 18.06 -44.95 -39.39
N LEU A 752 18.38 -43.69 -39.04
CA LEU A 752 19.76 -43.20 -38.94
C LEU A 752 20.48 -43.81 -37.74
N ARG A 753 19.82 -43.84 -36.58
CA ARG A 753 20.30 -44.53 -35.36
C ARG A 753 20.60 -46.00 -35.66
N ASN A 754 19.70 -46.71 -36.33
CA ASN A 754 19.90 -48.11 -36.70
C ASN A 754 21.04 -48.31 -37.71
N LYS A 755 21.25 -47.39 -38.66
CA LYS A 755 22.41 -47.44 -39.57
C LYS A 755 23.72 -47.17 -38.86
N VAL A 756 23.76 -46.20 -37.93
CA VAL A 756 24.94 -45.89 -37.12
C VAL A 756 25.30 -47.07 -36.22
N LEU A 757 24.31 -47.66 -35.53
CA LEU A 757 24.50 -48.86 -34.70
C LEU A 757 25.03 -50.06 -35.50
N LYS A 758 24.56 -50.27 -36.73
CA LYS A 758 25.05 -51.36 -37.61
C LYS A 758 26.44 -51.11 -38.20
N SER A 759 26.96 -49.87 -38.16
CA SER A 759 28.27 -49.50 -38.70
C SER A 759 29.40 -49.52 -37.67
N GLY A 760 29.09 -49.61 -36.38
CA GLY A 760 30.06 -49.68 -35.29
C GLY A 760 30.31 -51.12 -34.84
N GLY A 761 31.48 -51.68 -35.15
CA GLY A 761 31.87 -53.06 -34.78
C GLY A 761 32.25 -53.26 -33.31
N ARG A 762 31.49 -52.70 -32.36
CA ARG A 762 31.73 -52.87 -30.91
C ARG A 762 30.83 -54.00 -30.36
N PRO A 763 31.33 -54.93 -29.53
CA PRO A 763 30.51 -56.00 -28.97
C PRO A 763 29.43 -55.45 -28.02
N LEU A 764 28.23 -56.05 -28.07
CA LEU A 764 27.02 -55.65 -27.34
C LEU A 764 27.28 -55.51 -25.82
N SER A 765 26.86 -54.37 -25.25
CA SER A 765 26.94 -54.09 -23.81
C SER A 765 25.97 -54.99 -23.01
N ASP A 766 26.25 -55.26 -21.74
CA ASP A 766 25.38 -56.13 -20.92
C ASP A 766 23.97 -55.54 -20.72
N LYS A 767 23.82 -54.20 -20.78
CA LYS A 767 22.51 -53.54 -20.83
C LYS A 767 21.80 -53.69 -22.18
N GLU A 768 22.55 -53.76 -23.27
CA GLU A 768 21.98 -54.04 -24.59
C GLU A 768 21.58 -55.50 -24.69
N LYS A 769 22.33 -56.42 -24.09
CA LYS A 769 21.92 -57.84 -24.00
C LYS A 769 20.64 -57.98 -23.17
N SER A 770 20.53 -57.29 -22.03
CA SER A 770 19.29 -57.32 -21.24
C SER A 770 18.11 -56.70 -22.00
N TRP A 771 18.34 -55.62 -22.75
CA TRP A 771 17.31 -55.03 -23.59
C TRP A 771 16.92 -55.94 -24.76
N VAL A 772 17.88 -56.62 -25.40
CA VAL A 772 17.60 -57.63 -26.44
C VAL A 772 16.79 -58.77 -25.85
N THR A 773 17.13 -59.27 -24.65
CA THR A 773 16.31 -60.31 -24.01
C THR A 773 14.91 -59.81 -23.67
N GLU A 774 14.75 -58.53 -23.31
CA GLU A 774 13.43 -57.95 -23.02
C GLU A 774 12.60 -57.71 -24.30
N VAL A 775 13.25 -57.33 -25.41
CA VAL A 775 12.61 -57.23 -26.72
C VAL A 775 12.27 -58.62 -27.27
N GLU A 776 13.13 -59.62 -27.05
CA GLU A 776 12.85 -61.01 -27.41
C GLU A 776 11.69 -61.57 -26.61
N THR A 777 11.65 -61.38 -25.28
CA THR A 777 10.50 -61.80 -24.47
C THR A 777 9.22 -61.06 -24.84
N LEU A 778 9.30 -59.76 -25.17
CA LEU A 778 8.15 -59.00 -25.67
C LEU A 778 7.72 -59.50 -27.05
N SER A 779 8.65 -59.83 -27.94
CA SER A 779 8.34 -60.39 -29.26
C SER A 779 7.74 -61.79 -29.14
N GLU A 780 8.26 -62.65 -28.26
CA GLU A 780 7.70 -63.96 -27.96
C GLU A 780 6.31 -63.84 -27.34
N SER A 781 6.07 -62.83 -26.50
CA SER A 781 4.73 -62.55 -25.97
C SER A 781 3.71 -62.13 -27.05
N VAL A 782 4.19 -61.68 -28.21
CA VAL A 782 3.39 -61.26 -29.37
C VAL A 782 3.29 -62.37 -30.42
N ASP A 783 4.33 -63.21 -30.60
CA ASP A 783 4.47 -64.21 -31.67
C ASP A 783 4.32 -65.69 -31.22
N GLN A 784 4.10 -66.01 -29.93
CA GLN A 784 3.96 -67.41 -29.47
C GLN A 784 2.71 -68.11 -30.05
N PRO A 785 2.85 -69.24 -30.79
CA PRO A 785 1.72 -69.93 -31.43
C PRO A 785 1.08 -71.05 -30.57
N GLU A 786 1.56 -71.34 -29.36
CA GLU A 786 0.99 -72.39 -28.50
C GLU A 786 0.92 -71.97 -27.02
N GLY A 787 -0.17 -71.27 -26.67
CA GLY A 787 -0.52 -70.92 -25.29
C GLY A 787 -1.74 -70.01 -25.24
N ASP A 788 -2.83 -70.51 -24.64
CA ASP A 788 -4.17 -69.92 -24.47
C ASP A 788 -4.25 -68.37 -24.51
N GLY A 789 -4.70 -67.82 -25.65
CA GLY A 789 -5.16 -66.43 -25.78
C GLY A 789 -4.44 -65.52 -26.79
N ASP A 790 -4.20 -65.98 -28.02
CA ASP A 790 -3.57 -65.24 -29.12
C ASP A 790 -4.15 -63.81 -29.27
N LEU A 791 -3.35 -62.79 -28.92
CA LEU A 791 -3.73 -61.36 -28.96
C LEU A 791 -4.08 -60.92 -30.38
N THR A 792 -3.46 -61.53 -31.39
CA THR A 792 -3.75 -61.21 -32.79
C THR A 792 -5.07 -61.81 -33.25
N GLN A 793 -5.41 -63.02 -32.78
CA GLN A 793 -6.73 -63.61 -32.99
C GLN A 793 -7.82 -62.88 -32.21
N ARG A 794 -7.57 -62.43 -30.98
CA ARG A 794 -8.52 -61.57 -30.24
C ARG A 794 -8.73 -60.24 -30.94
N LEU A 795 -7.69 -59.64 -31.50
CA LEU A 795 -7.81 -58.40 -32.29
C LEU A 795 -8.57 -58.64 -33.60
N ALA A 796 -8.35 -59.78 -34.25
CA ALA A 796 -9.10 -60.19 -35.43
C ALA A 796 -10.58 -60.45 -35.10
N ALA A 797 -10.87 -61.17 -34.01
CA ALA A 797 -12.23 -61.42 -33.52
C ALA A 797 -12.93 -60.12 -33.10
N VAL A 798 -12.23 -59.19 -32.45
CA VAL A 798 -12.78 -57.86 -32.12
C VAL A 798 -13.05 -57.04 -33.39
N LYS A 799 -12.20 -57.13 -34.41
CA LYS A 799 -12.46 -56.48 -35.71
C LYS A 799 -13.65 -57.08 -36.43
N GLU A 800 -13.82 -58.40 -36.37
CA GLU A 800 -14.96 -59.11 -36.95
C GLU A 800 -16.25 -58.74 -36.21
N ILE A 801 -16.26 -58.80 -34.89
CA ILE A 801 -17.40 -58.38 -34.05
C ILE A 801 -17.72 -56.89 -34.24
N ALA A 802 -16.72 -56.02 -34.34
CA ALA A 802 -16.94 -54.60 -34.62
C ALA A 802 -17.50 -54.38 -36.03
N GLY A 803 -17.08 -55.18 -37.01
CA GLY A 803 -17.62 -55.19 -38.37
C GLY A 803 -19.09 -55.64 -38.39
N ASP A 804 -19.39 -56.73 -37.68
CA ASP A 804 -20.73 -57.27 -37.54
C ASP A 804 -21.66 -56.28 -36.85
N LEU A 805 -21.23 -55.68 -35.73
CA LEU A 805 -21.99 -54.63 -35.03
C LEU A 805 -22.19 -53.37 -35.87
N LEU A 806 -21.20 -52.96 -36.67
CA LEU A 806 -21.37 -51.85 -37.61
C LEU A 806 -22.36 -52.18 -38.71
N SER A 807 -22.36 -53.42 -39.20
CA SER A 807 -23.31 -53.89 -40.20
C SER A 807 -24.72 -53.99 -39.61
N GLU A 808 -24.84 -54.48 -38.38
CA GLU A 808 -26.11 -54.60 -37.66
C GLU A 808 -26.67 -53.21 -37.30
N ALA A 809 -25.83 -52.28 -36.83
CA ALA A 809 -26.19 -50.88 -36.61
C ALA A 809 -26.60 -50.18 -37.92
N LYS A 810 -25.94 -50.45 -39.05
CA LYS A 810 -26.34 -49.94 -40.36
C LYS A 810 -27.68 -50.54 -40.81
N THR A 811 -27.92 -51.84 -40.59
CA THR A 811 -29.21 -52.45 -40.94
C THR A 811 -30.35 -51.97 -40.03
N LEU A 812 -30.09 -51.67 -38.75
CA LEU A 812 -31.04 -51.05 -37.83
C LEU A 812 -31.31 -49.58 -38.20
N ALA A 813 -30.28 -48.84 -38.62
CA ALA A 813 -30.43 -47.48 -39.14
C ALA A 813 -31.23 -47.44 -40.47
N VAL A 814 -31.13 -48.48 -41.30
CA VAL A 814 -31.94 -48.60 -42.54
C VAL A 814 -33.37 -49.10 -42.24
N LYS A 815 -33.56 -49.98 -41.24
CA LYS A 815 -34.89 -50.43 -40.79
C LYS A 815 -35.68 -49.37 -40.00
N SER A 816 -35.00 -48.34 -39.50
CA SER A 816 -35.61 -47.12 -38.99
C SER A 816 -35.31 -45.98 -39.96
N PRO A 817 -36.06 -45.80 -41.05
CA PRO A 817 -35.98 -44.56 -41.81
C PRO A 817 -36.47 -43.46 -40.87
N ILE A 818 -35.52 -42.73 -40.26
CA ILE A 818 -35.80 -41.39 -39.77
C ILE A 818 -36.18 -40.63 -41.03
N ALA A 819 -37.48 -40.46 -41.21
CA ALA A 819 -38.06 -39.65 -42.27
C ALA A 819 -37.38 -38.27 -42.21
N ALA A 820 -36.74 -37.92 -43.31
CA ALA A 820 -36.31 -36.55 -43.56
C ALA A 820 -37.52 -35.62 -43.45
N GLU A 821 -37.33 -34.47 -42.80
CA GLU A 821 -38.22 -33.31 -42.82
C GLU A 821 -38.55 -32.83 -44.26
N PRO A 822 -39.44 -31.85 -44.50
CA PRO A 822 -40.57 -31.29 -43.72
C PRO A 822 -41.86 -31.10 -44.58
N GLY A 823 -43.02 -30.80 -43.97
CA GLY A 823 -44.12 -30.15 -44.71
C GLY A 823 -45.55 -30.30 -44.18
N SER A 824 -46.02 -29.27 -43.47
CA SER A 824 -47.42 -28.78 -43.34
C SER A 824 -48.56 -29.69 -42.85
N PRO A 825 -49.63 -29.10 -42.27
CA PRO A 825 -50.53 -29.79 -41.34
C PRO A 825 -51.81 -30.31 -42.00
N ALA A 826 -52.31 -31.46 -41.54
CA ALA A 826 -53.73 -31.80 -41.60
C ALA A 826 -54.10 -32.82 -40.50
N SER A 827 -55.19 -32.51 -39.79
CA SER A 827 -55.84 -33.21 -38.67
C SER A 827 -56.37 -34.64 -39.00
N PRO A 828 -57.15 -35.30 -38.12
CA PRO A 828 -56.85 -35.79 -36.77
C PRO A 828 -57.22 -37.28 -36.62
N GLY A 829 -56.68 -37.98 -35.61
CA GLY A 829 -57.30 -39.21 -35.10
C GLY A 829 -56.32 -40.25 -34.56
N GLY A 830 -56.62 -40.76 -33.36
CA GLY A 830 -56.04 -42.00 -32.85
C GLY A 830 -55.24 -41.84 -31.56
N ALA A 831 -55.91 -42.10 -30.44
CA ALA A 831 -55.38 -42.05 -29.08
C ALA A 831 -54.15 -42.95 -28.83
N GLN A 832 -53.07 -42.36 -28.29
CA GLN A 832 -52.33 -42.81 -27.08
C GLN A 832 -51.46 -41.65 -26.54
N PRO A 833 -51.30 -41.47 -25.22
CA PRO A 833 -50.59 -40.34 -24.65
C PRO A 833 -49.08 -40.62 -24.65
N ARG A 834 -48.37 -40.21 -25.71
CA ARG A 834 -46.94 -39.94 -25.60
C ARG A 834 -46.77 -38.51 -25.14
N VAL A 835 -46.15 -38.31 -23.98
CA VAL A 835 -45.78 -36.98 -23.48
C VAL A 835 -44.81 -36.34 -24.49
N SER A 836 -45.35 -35.62 -25.47
CA SER A 836 -44.57 -34.79 -26.37
C SER A 836 -44.14 -33.56 -25.58
N VAL A 837 -42.95 -33.62 -24.97
CA VAL A 837 -42.32 -32.43 -24.39
C VAL A 837 -42.21 -31.41 -25.52
N SER A 838 -42.73 -30.19 -25.31
CA SER A 838 -42.72 -29.17 -26.36
C SER A 838 -41.28 -28.95 -26.87
N ALA A 839 -41.10 -28.83 -28.18
CA ALA A 839 -39.78 -28.61 -28.79
C ALA A 839 -39.07 -27.38 -28.20
N ARG A 840 -39.83 -26.40 -27.68
CA ARG A 840 -39.30 -25.22 -26.99
C ARG A 840 -38.70 -25.56 -25.62
N LEU A 841 -39.36 -26.40 -24.83
CA LEU A 841 -38.83 -26.89 -23.55
C LEU A 841 -37.62 -27.80 -23.75
N GLN A 842 -37.59 -28.61 -24.81
CA GLN A 842 -36.40 -29.39 -25.16
C GLN A 842 -35.24 -28.49 -25.58
N LYS A 843 -35.45 -27.50 -26.45
CA LYS A 843 -34.41 -26.54 -26.83
C LYS A 843 -33.89 -25.73 -25.63
N GLN A 844 -34.78 -25.31 -24.73
CA GLN A 844 -34.36 -24.58 -23.54
C GLN A 844 -33.59 -25.47 -22.56
N LYS A 845 -34.01 -26.73 -22.35
CA LYS A 845 -33.25 -27.68 -21.53
C LYS A 845 -31.91 -28.07 -22.16
N VAL A 846 -31.83 -28.16 -23.48
CA VAL A 846 -30.57 -28.40 -24.19
C VAL A 846 -29.65 -27.19 -24.06
N ALA A 847 -30.18 -25.96 -24.16
CA ALA A 847 -29.39 -24.74 -23.93
C ALA A 847 -28.88 -24.66 -22.48
N ASP A 848 -29.72 -24.96 -21.49
CA ASP A 848 -29.29 -25.06 -20.08
C ASP A 848 -28.23 -26.16 -19.89
N ALA A 849 -28.40 -27.31 -20.55
CA ALA A 849 -27.42 -28.38 -20.50
C ALA A 849 -26.09 -27.98 -21.15
N MET A 850 -26.11 -27.27 -22.29
CA MET A 850 -24.90 -26.75 -22.93
C MET A 850 -24.19 -25.72 -22.06
N LEU A 851 -24.93 -24.79 -21.44
CA LEU A 851 -24.36 -23.84 -20.47
C LEU A 851 -23.75 -24.54 -19.25
N MET A 852 -24.39 -25.61 -18.76
CA MET A 852 -23.86 -26.42 -17.67
C MET A 852 -22.58 -27.16 -18.10
N VAL A 853 -22.54 -27.71 -19.30
CA VAL A 853 -21.34 -28.37 -19.86
C VAL A 853 -20.20 -27.38 -20.05
N GLU A 854 -20.47 -26.19 -20.59
CA GLU A 854 -19.46 -25.13 -20.72
C GLU A 854 -18.90 -24.72 -19.35
N ARG A 855 -19.77 -24.56 -18.35
CA ARG A 855 -19.36 -24.24 -16.99
C ARG A 855 -18.49 -25.34 -16.36
N GLU A 856 -18.91 -26.60 -16.47
CA GLU A 856 -18.14 -27.73 -15.94
C GLU A 856 -16.82 -27.90 -16.70
N SER A 857 -16.78 -27.68 -18.02
CA SER A 857 -15.52 -27.71 -18.79
C SER A 857 -14.54 -26.62 -18.33
N ALA A 858 -15.01 -25.40 -18.06
CA ALA A 858 -14.17 -24.33 -17.55
C ALA A 858 -13.65 -24.60 -16.12
N ILE A 859 -14.43 -25.32 -15.31
CA ILE A 859 -14.00 -25.78 -13.98
C ILE A 859 -12.94 -26.87 -14.13
N ILE A 860 -13.16 -27.85 -15.00
CA ILE A 860 -12.19 -28.91 -15.29
C ILE A 860 -10.88 -28.31 -15.78
N ASP A 861 -10.90 -27.37 -16.73
CA ASP A 861 -9.70 -26.71 -17.26
C ASP A 861 -8.94 -25.89 -16.18
N ASN A 862 -9.66 -25.23 -15.28
CA ASN A 862 -9.04 -24.55 -14.13
C ASN A 862 -8.43 -25.54 -13.14
N ILE A 863 -9.10 -26.68 -12.89
CA ILE A 863 -8.58 -27.71 -12.00
C ILE A 863 -7.37 -28.40 -12.63
N THR A 864 -7.42 -28.76 -13.91
CA THR A 864 -6.30 -29.39 -14.62
C THR A 864 -5.11 -28.45 -14.70
N SER A 865 -5.29 -27.18 -15.05
CA SER A 865 -4.20 -26.19 -15.04
C SER A 865 -3.63 -25.97 -13.63
N ARG A 866 -4.47 -26.00 -12.59
CA ARG A 866 -4.02 -25.95 -11.19
C ARG A 866 -3.26 -27.22 -10.79
N LEU A 867 -3.67 -28.39 -11.27
CA LEU A 867 -3.00 -29.67 -11.07
C LEU A 867 -1.66 -29.73 -11.80
N GLU A 868 -1.60 -29.24 -13.04
CA GLU A 868 -0.36 -29.11 -13.82
C GLU A 868 0.62 -28.18 -13.11
N ARG A 869 0.16 -27.01 -12.62
CA ARG A 869 1.00 -26.10 -11.82
C ARG A 869 1.52 -26.72 -10.52
N LEU A 870 0.70 -27.55 -9.86
CA LEU A 870 1.12 -28.29 -8.67
C LEU A 870 2.13 -29.39 -9.01
N ASN A 871 1.95 -30.07 -10.14
CA ASN A 871 2.83 -31.16 -10.58
C ASN A 871 4.17 -30.66 -11.16
N THR A 872 4.24 -29.41 -11.60
CA THR A 872 5.50 -28.73 -11.95
C THR A 872 6.24 -28.11 -10.76
N ALA A 873 5.61 -28.09 -9.57
CA ALA A 873 6.17 -27.55 -8.33
C ALA A 873 6.67 -28.64 -7.36
N LEU A 874 6.52 -29.91 -7.73
CA LEU A 874 7.22 -31.08 -7.16
C LEU A 874 8.40 -31.43 -8.06
#